data_AF-A0A060H5F9-F1
#
_entry.id   AF-A0A060H5F9-F1
#
_cell.length_a   1.000
_cell.length_b   1.000
_cell.length_c   1.000
_cell.angle_alpha   90.00
_cell.angle_beta   90.00
_cell.angle_gamma   90.00
#
_symmetry.space_group_name_H-M   'P 1'
#
loop_
_entity.id
_entity.type
_entity.pdbx_description
1 polymer ?
#
loop_
_entity_poly.entity_id
_entity_poly.type
_entity_poly.pdbx_seq_one_letter_code
_entity_poly.pdbx_strand_id
1 'polypeptide(L)'
;MMTSSYFYFDQTTLDLANTYSNAGNYWAMYHTLSDAVKAGGGDARLANWLKNAGDINSGQGPYAQYVRGMMYEAGREAGMNIDAAMFQRVSNLLANNVMRDALQDNSLSFDKVISRDVKAAIVDLGLPIDKWAGTVGAAFPMSVGGLGMDPNSPFYQSVENFYRDHGYTPGDRVGRFFDLLDDNYAGLIQVVKDPIAFDELAHTIADNALNRYGAIIKNRIETLKIVGELGSDLVHSDGFSGMWDSIRNAANKRYQSEKELYQTLYGGTDDVLSGATATWNRWMQPLFDQLRDMIRDSIQHGADAVRQTLHDWWTHIGDAYHRLSEKLHTDNASLLDLLHDLFRNSRDERDPLVLDLDGDGIETLAAGKNILFDHDGDGITHASGWVKSDDGLLVLDRNGNGRIDNGSELFGADTVLSNGHTAASGFDALRDLDSNGDGLFSAADARFTDVRVWRDLNQDGQSQANELFTLSTLGIASITLTPTDTQRVNLGNGNVMDARGSYTRTDGRSGTVGNLQLGVDQFYRDYRGAHDKVTISEAARALPAISGSGAVRDLQEAASLSPALLVAVQALLSGTTQGTLRAALDQVIALWASTSTMRSSEELLEASGEGNRTVYYHGWVPGSVASQGEAAVLAWIKEQHTQLGPIIGILEKFNGSRMVSEQNGQITLCGRTFAWQRVVRPDGHSETVMHLALPPEVVSDSFDAFTQAYAKLKESIYIRLVLEPRLTDYLSGLTLTYNNGVMGWDASGLEAKLDQTWQHNKAQALQDVMDLHRYGRDALAPSGWNPLDALHHMIDRTAATPDGKQALADVGIRFISGNAEGSDAADLLFGDAGANLLRGGGGDDLLSGGDGDDTLEGGAGNDTLYGGAGDDVLDGGTGSNRLEGGAGNDVLKVSYRSADNVLNGGTGDDLLYGSAYADTYLFNKGDGHDTIIEQGGDDKLVFGEGLHREEACFTRSGDDLSILFNGSEDQVTVAGWFSAAAHQVESLVFQDGTVLSGEVERLIAAMALSPAVTTTQASVRDIKESPRLVASSIV
;
A
#
# COMPACT_ATOMS: atom_id res chain seq x y z
N MET A 1 -22.56 25.85 22.64
CA MET A 1 -23.38 24.64 22.85
C MET A 1 -23.04 23.69 21.72
N MET A 2 -22.29 22.63 22.01
CA MET A 2 -22.08 21.52 21.07
C MET A 2 -23.24 20.54 21.25
N THR A 3 -23.90 20.20 20.15
CA THR A 3 -24.78 19.03 20.04
C THR A 3 -24.36 18.28 18.79
N SER A 4 -23.23 17.59 18.85
CA SER A 4 -22.97 16.40 18.06
C SER A 4 -22.90 15.22 19.03
N SER A 5 -23.37 14.06 18.59
CA SER A 5 -23.86 12.96 19.42
C SER A 5 -22.81 12.19 20.23
N TYR A 6 -21.54 12.63 20.31
CA TYR A 6 -20.43 11.79 20.77
C TYR A 6 -19.40 12.44 21.72
N PHE A 7 -19.59 13.68 22.21
CA PHE A 7 -18.71 14.23 23.26
C PHE A 7 -19.39 15.34 24.07
N TYR A 8 -19.31 15.29 25.41
CA TYR A 8 -19.87 16.30 26.33
C TYR A 8 -18.77 16.90 27.22
N PHE A 9 -18.60 18.21 27.20
CA PHE A 9 -17.81 18.91 28.23
C PHE A 9 -18.64 19.02 29.51
N ASP A 10 -18.05 18.71 30.66
CA ASP A 10 -18.71 18.95 31.94
C ASP A 10 -18.91 20.46 32.16
N GLN A 11 -19.91 20.80 32.96
CA GLN A 11 -20.30 22.19 33.20
C GLN A 11 -19.17 23.02 33.84
N THR A 12 -18.31 22.39 34.64
CA THR A 12 -17.16 23.04 35.31
C THR A 12 -16.11 23.47 34.29
N THR A 13 -15.80 22.58 33.34
CA THR A 13 -14.88 22.85 32.23
C THR A 13 -15.42 23.97 31.34
N LEU A 14 -16.72 23.97 31.04
CA LEU A 14 -17.38 25.03 30.28
C LEU A 14 -17.38 26.37 31.02
N ASP A 15 -17.67 26.37 32.32
CA ASP A 15 -17.67 27.59 33.14
C ASP A 15 -16.26 28.19 33.27
N LEU A 16 -15.23 27.34 33.37
CA LEU A 16 -13.83 27.76 33.39
C LEU A 16 -13.38 28.31 32.04
N ALA A 17 -13.71 27.63 30.94
CA ALA A 17 -13.45 28.12 29.58
C ALA A 17 -14.16 29.46 29.32
N ASN A 18 -15.42 29.59 29.73
CA ASN A 18 -16.17 30.85 29.63
C ASN A 18 -15.55 31.96 30.49
N THR A 19 -15.00 31.63 31.66
CA THR A 19 -14.29 32.60 32.50
C THR A 19 -13.05 33.14 31.79
N TYR A 20 -12.26 32.25 31.16
CA TYR A 20 -11.10 32.67 30.35
C TYR A 20 -11.51 33.48 29.11
N SER A 21 -12.57 33.07 28.42
CA SER A 21 -13.14 33.80 27.28
C SER A 21 -13.59 35.22 27.65
N ASN A 22 -14.32 35.36 28.75
CA ASN A 22 -14.79 36.66 29.26
C ASN A 22 -13.64 37.55 29.76
N ALA A 23 -12.53 36.95 30.18
CA ALA A 23 -11.30 37.65 30.54
C ALA A 23 -10.41 37.99 29.32
N GLY A 24 -10.80 37.61 28.10
CA GLY A 24 -10.01 37.78 26.89
C GLY A 24 -8.76 36.87 26.81
N ASN A 25 -8.65 35.86 27.68
CA ASN A 25 -7.57 34.90 27.70
C ASN A 25 -7.93 33.64 26.90
N TYR A 26 -8.07 33.81 25.59
CA TYR A 26 -8.49 32.74 24.69
C TYR A 26 -7.48 31.58 24.61
N TRP A 27 -6.18 31.85 24.84
CA TRP A 27 -5.16 30.80 24.96
C TRP A 27 -5.51 29.80 26.06
N ALA A 28 -5.75 30.29 27.28
CA ALA A 28 -6.10 29.44 28.41
C ALA A 28 -7.44 28.74 28.21
N MET A 29 -8.40 29.39 27.55
CA MET A 29 -9.68 28.78 27.15
C MET A 29 -9.46 27.55 26.24
N TYR A 30 -8.70 27.71 25.15
CA TYR A 30 -8.49 26.65 24.16
C TYR A 30 -7.67 25.48 24.70
N HIS A 31 -6.65 25.74 25.51
CA HIS A 31 -5.88 24.67 26.17
C HIS A 31 -6.72 23.92 27.20
N THR A 32 -7.59 24.62 27.96
CA THR A 32 -8.53 23.98 28.90
C THR A 32 -9.49 23.02 28.19
N LEU A 33 -10.00 23.40 27.01
CA LEU A 33 -10.85 22.53 26.20
C LEU A 33 -10.07 21.37 25.58
N SER A 34 -8.83 21.60 25.11
CA SER A 34 -7.95 20.56 24.55
C SER A 34 -7.65 19.47 25.58
N ASP A 35 -7.29 19.86 26.80
CA ASP A 35 -6.97 18.94 27.89
C ASP A 35 -8.19 18.13 28.32
N ALA A 36 -9.38 18.74 28.32
CA ALA A 36 -10.63 18.04 28.59
C ALA A 36 -10.99 17.00 27.50
N VAL A 37 -10.69 17.28 26.21
CA VAL A 37 -10.85 16.29 25.12
C VAL A 37 -9.94 15.08 25.36
N LYS A 38 -8.67 15.31 25.72
CA LYS A 38 -7.71 14.23 25.99
C LYS A 38 -8.10 13.40 27.22
N ALA A 39 -8.54 14.05 28.29
CA ALA A 39 -8.91 13.39 29.53
C ALA A 39 -10.18 12.52 29.39
N GLY A 40 -11.07 12.87 28.46
CA GLY A 40 -12.31 12.12 28.19
C GLY A 40 -12.19 11.02 27.12
N GLY A 41 -10.99 10.69 26.63
CA GLY A 41 -10.79 9.71 25.56
C GLY A 41 -11.28 10.18 24.18
N GLY A 42 -11.45 11.49 23.98
CA GLY A 42 -11.90 12.09 22.73
C GLY A 42 -10.82 12.11 21.64
N ASP A 43 -11.22 12.46 20.41
CA ASP A 43 -10.36 12.45 19.22
C ASP A 43 -9.08 13.29 19.43
N ALA A 44 -7.91 12.63 19.30
CA ALA A 44 -6.59 13.24 19.40
C ALA A 44 -6.36 14.35 18.36
N ARG A 45 -7.04 14.28 17.21
CA ARG A 45 -7.00 15.33 16.17
C ARG A 45 -7.69 16.59 16.68
N LEU A 46 -8.90 16.48 17.25
CA LEU A 46 -9.65 17.60 17.82
C LEU A 46 -8.87 18.26 18.98
N ALA A 47 -8.24 17.46 19.83
CA ALA A 47 -7.42 17.98 20.92
C ALA A 47 -6.21 18.80 20.41
N ASN A 48 -5.53 18.32 19.37
CA ASN A 48 -4.42 19.05 18.74
C ASN A 48 -4.88 20.32 18.00
N TRP A 49 -6.06 20.29 17.39
CA TRP A 49 -6.66 21.47 16.74
C TRP A 49 -6.95 22.59 17.74
N LEU A 50 -7.58 22.25 18.89
CA LEU A 50 -7.86 23.21 19.96
C LEU A 50 -6.57 23.85 20.49
N LYS A 51 -5.52 23.04 20.69
CA LYS A 51 -4.21 23.52 21.13
C LYS A 51 -3.60 24.53 20.13
N ASN A 52 -3.56 24.17 18.85
CA ASN A 52 -2.98 25.01 17.81
C ASN A 52 -3.77 26.32 17.60
N ALA A 53 -5.09 26.29 17.71
CA ALA A 53 -5.94 27.49 17.66
C ALA A 53 -5.63 28.45 18.82
N GLY A 54 -5.39 27.92 20.03
CA GLY A 54 -4.94 28.70 21.18
C GLY A 54 -3.59 29.38 20.94
N ASP A 55 -2.63 28.64 20.41
CA ASP A 55 -1.28 29.13 20.11
C ASP A 55 -1.31 30.28 19.08
N ILE A 56 -2.03 30.11 17.97
CA ILE A 56 -2.24 31.14 16.94
C ILE A 56 -2.90 32.40 17.52
N ASN A 57 -3.94 32.23 18.34
CA ASN A 57 -4.66 33.34 18.94
C ASN A 57 -3.76 34.18 19.88
N SER A 58 -2.90 33.50 20.63
CA SER A 58 -2.02 34.10 21.64
C SER A 58 -0.76 34.77 21.08
N GLY A 59 -0.46 34.58 19.79
CA GLY A 59 0.80 35.01 19.20
C GLY A 59 2.01 34.18 19.64
N GLN A 60 1.79 33.02 20.28
CA GLN A 60 2.82 32.16 20.84
C GLN A 60 2.93 30.85 20.05
N GLY A 61 4.14 30.30 19.95
CA GLY A 61 4.40 29.07 19.21
C GLY A 61 4.70 29.27 17.71
N PRO A 62 5.20 28.21 17.05
CA PRO A 62 5.76 28.30 15.69
C PRO A 62 4.73 28.72 14.63
N TYR A 63 3.48 28.28 14.75
CA TYR A 63 2.41 28.65 13.81
C TYR A 63 2.00 30.13 13.91
N ALA A 64 2.06 30.73 15.11
CA ALA A 64 1.77 32.15 15.28
C ALA A 64 2.86 33.05 14.67
N GLN A 65 4.12 32.61 14.72
CA GLN A 65 5.24 33.31 14.07
C GLN A 65 5.17 33.21 12.55
N TYR A 66 4.72 32.06 12.02
CA TYR A 66 4.48 31.87 10.60
C TYR A 66 3.38 32.82 10.09
N VAL A 67 2.23 32.88 10.78
CA VAL A 67 1.14 33.83 10.47
C VAL A 67 1.63 35.28 10.55
N ARG A 68 2.48 35.62 11.53
CA ARG A 68 3.05 36.97 11.68
C ARG A 68 3.97 37.34 10.51
N GLY A 69 4.85 36.43 10.10
CA GLY A 69 5.75 36.64 8.96
C GLY A 69 4.98 36.89 7.66
N MET A 70 3.98 36.06 7.36
CA MET A 70 3.14 36.23 6.18
C MET A 70 2.40 37.58 6.18
N MET A 71 1.83 37.98 7.32
CA MET A 71 1.12 39.26 7.43
C MET A 71 2.01 40.47 7.20
N TYR A 72 3.25 40.47 7.74
CA TYR A 72 4.17 41.60 7.57
C TYR A 72 4.60 41.78 6.11
N GLU A 73 4.89 40.68 5.40
CA GLU A 73 5.20 40.75 3.96
C GLU A 73 3.98 41.21 3.13
N ALA A 74 2.78 40.74 3.49
CA ALA A 74 1.51 41.24 2.92
C ALA A 74 1.41 42.75 2.96
N GLY A 75 1.60 43.30 4.16
CA GLY A 75 1.44 44.71 4.43
C GLY A 75 2.52 45.52 3.73
N ARG A 76 3.77 45.03 3.74
CA ARG A 76 4.89 45.68 3.05
C ARG A 76 4.63 45.80 1.54
N GLU A 77 4.14 44.75 0.89
CA GLU A 77 3.84 44.77 -0.56
C GLU A 77 2.56 45.53 -0.92
N ALA A 78 1.57 45.54 -0.02
CA ALA A 78 0.34 46.31 -0.17
C ALA A 78 0.49 47.79 0.26
N GLY A 79 1.65 48.21 0.77
CA GLY A 79 1.88 49.56 1.29
C GLY A 79 1.12 49.88 2.59
N MET A 80 0.70 48.85 3.33
CA MET A 80 -0.03 48.95 4.59
C MET A 80 0.87 48.64 5.79
N ASN A 81 0.75 49.45 6.85
CA ASN A 81 1.52 49.23 8.07
C ASN A 81 0.79 48.21 8.96
N ILE A 82 1.39 47.06 9.20
CA ILE A 82 0.82 46.01 10.08
C ILE A 82 1.25 46.30 11.50
N ASP A 83 0.30 46.77 12.31
CA ASP A 83 0.52 46.97 13.74
C ASP A 83 0.05 45.77 14.57
N ALA A 84 0.37 45.79 15.86
CA ALA A 84 -0.01 44.71 16.78
C ALA A 84 -1.54 44.52 16.89
N ALA A 85 -2.34 45.58 16.65
CA ALA A 85 -3.79 45.52 16.70
C ALA A 85 -4.37 44.81 15.47
N MET A 86 -3.80 45.06 14.29
CA MET A 86 -4.13 44.36 13.04
C MET A 86 -3.74 42.89 13.10
N PHE A 87 -2.55 42.59 13.64
CA PHE A 87 -2.11 41.22 13.89
C PHE A 87 -3.10 40.45 14.78
N GLN A 88 -3.47 41.04 15.92
CA GLN A 88 -4.42 40.39 16.83
C GLN A 88 -5.79 40.17 16.20
N ARG A 89 -6.24 41.08 15.34
CA ARG A 89 -7.53 40.97 14.64
C ARG A 89 -7.55 39.79 13.65
N VAL A 90 -6.46 39.58 12.91
CA VAL A 90 -6.32 38.45 11.98
C VAL A 90 -6.15 37.13 12.71
N SER A 91 -5.31 37.09 13.76
CA SER A 91 -5.18 35.91 14.62
C SER A 91 -6.50 35.47 15.24
N ASN A 92 -7.36 36.43 15.62
CA ASN A 92 -8.71 36.14 16.14
C ASN A 92 -9.65 35.58 15.06
N LEU A 93 -9.60 36.10 13.82
CA LEU A 93 -10.39 35.59 12.70
C LEU A 93 -9.97 34.17 12.31
N LEU A 94 -8.66 33.91 12.26
CA LEU A 94 -8.11 32.60 11.93
C LEU A 94 -8.53 31.53 12.95
N ALA A 95 -8.39 31.84 14.24
CA ALA A 95 -8.80 30.95 15.32
C ALA A 95 -10.31 30.64 15.28
N ASN A 96 -11.14 31.62 14.89
CA ASN A 96 -12.59 31.43 14.74
C ASN A 96 -12.96 30.56 13.53
N ASN A 97 -12.27 30.70 12.40
CA ASN A 97 -12.51 29.87 11.20
C ASN A 97 -12.11 28.41 11.45
N VAL A 98 -10.92 28.18 12.00
CA VAL A 98 -10.43 26.84 12.39
C VAL A 98 -11.43 26.14 13.32
N MET A 99 -12.04 26.88 14.26
CA MET A 99 -13.08 26.35 15.15
C MET A 99 -14.40 26.06 14.43
N ARG A 100 -14.82 26.90 13.48
CA ARG A 100 -16.04 26.66 12.70
C ARG A 100 -15.91 25.40 11.85
N ASP A 101 -14.73 25.15 11.30
CA ASP A 101 -14.49 23.99 10.45
C ASP A 101 -14.32 22.69 11.26
N ALA A 102 -13.74 22.78 12.46
CA ALA A 102 -13.76 21.68 13.43
C ALA A 102 -15.20 21.27 13.82
N LEU A 103 -16.15 22.22 13.81
CA LEU A 103 -17.56 21.98 14.13
C LEU A 103 -18.37 21.42 12.95
N GLN A 104 -17.83 21.40 11.73
CA GLN A 104 -18.54 21.00 10.50
C GLN A 104 -18.08 19.65 9.92
N ASP A 105 -17.18 18.92 10.60
CA ASP A 105 -16.69 17.58 10.23
C ASP A 105 -16.25 17.43 8.76
N ASN A 106 -15.44 18.37 8.27
CA ASN A 106 -14.81 18.27 6.96
C ASN A 106 -13.46 17.55 7.08
N SER A 107 -13.32 16.43 6.37
CA SER A 107 -12.15 15.53 6.29
C SER A 107 -10.92 16.14 5.58
N LEU A 108 -10.57 17.40 5.87
CA LEU A 108 -9.40 18.08 5.30
C LEU A 108 -8.19 18.00 6.24
N SER A 109 -6.99 17.88 5.65
CA SER A 109 -5.71 17.98 6.37
C SER A 109 -5.47 19.40 6.90
N PHE A 110 -4.75 19.51 8.02
CA PHE A 110 -4.55 20.77 8.77
C PHE A 110 -3.92 21.90 7.92
N ASP A 111 -3.03 21.56 7.00
CA ASP A 111 -2.41 22.47 6.03
C ASP A 111 -3.41 23.06 5.03
N LYS A 112 -4.38 22.25 4.56
CA LYS A 112 -5.46 22.69 3.66
C LYS A 112 -6.47 23.59 4.39
N VAL A 113 -6.76 23.28 5.66
CA VAL A 113 -7.63 24.11 6.52
C VAL A 113 -7.00 25.47 6.79
N ILE A 114 -5.73 25.51 7.21
CA ILE A 114 -5.02 26.79 7.41
C ILE A 114 -4.95 27.59 6.11
N SER A 115 -4.58 26.96 4.99
CA SER A 115 -4.45 27.67 3.70
C SER A 115 -5.78 28.27 3.24
N ARG A 116 -6.89 27.55 3.42
CA ARG A 116 -8.25 28.03 3.12
C ARG A 116 -8.69 29.16 4.08
N ASP A 117 -8.45 29.00 5.37
CA ASP A 117 -8.99 29.90 6.40
C ASP A 117 -8.18 31.20 6.51
N VAL A 118 -6.88 31.14 6.22
CA VAL A 118 -6.03 32.31 5.94
C VAL A 118 -6.60 33.06 4.73
N LYS A 119 -6.89 32.36 3.62
CA LYS A 119 -7.48 32.95 2.41
C LYS A 119 -8.83 33.62 2.69
N ALA A 120 -9.70 33.01 3.50
CA ALA A 120 -10.98 33.57 3.90
C ALA A 120 -10.85 34.82 4.80
N ALA A 121 -9.95 34.79 5.80
CA ALA A 121 -9.71 35.93 6.69
C ALA A 121 -9.13 37.15 5.95
N ILE A 122 -8.38 36.92 4.87
CA ILE A 122 -7.81 37.96 3.99
C ILE A 122 -8.88 38.62 3.13
N VAL A 123 -9.83 37.84 2.60
CA VAL A 123 -10.97 38.34 1.81
C VAL A 123 -11.86 39.25 2.65
N ASP A 124 -12.16 38.87 3.90
CA ASP A 124 -12.99 39.65 4.82
C ASP A 124 -12.37 41.01 5.22
N LEU A 125 -11.06 41.19 5.01
CA LEU A 125 -10.35 42.45 5.27
C LEU A 125 -10.16 43.31 4.01
N GLY A 126 -10.66 42.87 2.85
CA GLY A 126 -10.66 43.64 1.60
C GLY A 126 -9.29 43.70 0.90
N LEU A 127 -8.43 42.71 1.09
CA LEU A 127 -7.09 42.66 0.49
C LEU A 127 -7.09 41.84 -0.82
N PRO A 128 -6.34 42.26 -1.86
CA PRO A 128 -6.35 41.63 -3.19
C PRO A 128 -5.79 40.20 -3.17
N ILE A 129 -6.60 39.25 -3.66
CA ILE A 129 -6.37 37.80 -3.57
C ILE A 129 -5.37 37.28 -4.61
N ASP A 130 -5.23 38.00 -5.73
CA ASP A 130 -4.39 37.71 -6.90
C ASP A 130 -2.89 37.90 -6.63
N LYS A 131 -2.54 38.53 -5.51
CA LYS A 131 -1.15 38.62 -5.02
C LYS A 131 -0.83 37.65 -3.88
N TRP A 132 -1.81 36.84 -3.49
CA TRP A 132 -1.75 35.91 -2.35
C TRP A 132 -2.00 34.46 -2.76
N ALA A 133 -2.78 34.23 -3.82
CA ALA A 133 -3.06 32.91 -4.35
C ALA A 133 -1.91 32.44 -5.26
N GLY A 134 -0.87 31.82 -4.66
CA GLY A 134 0.19 31.16 -5.42
C GLY A 134 1.48 30.76 -4.70
N THR A 135 1.60 30.85 -3.37
CA THR A 135 2.92 30.81 -2.73
C THR A 135 3.03 29.92 -1.49
N VAL A 136 3.12 28.61 -1.74
CA VAL A 136 4.06 27.74 -0.99
C VAL A 136 5.23 27.31 -1.90
N GLY A 137 5.12 27.47 -3.22
CA GLY A 137 6.14 26.99 -4.18
C GLY A 137 6.79 28.01 -5.12
N ALA A 138 6.31 29.25 -5.29
CA ALA A 138 6.67 30.01 -6.51
C ALA A 138 7.08 31.49 -6.39
N ALA A 139 7.34 32.08 -5.20
CA ALA A 139 7.80 33.49 -5.15
C ALA A 139 8.88 33.76 -4.10
N PHE A 140 10.15 33.79 -4.51
CA PHE A 140 11.16 34.61 -3.85
C PHE A 140 12.17 35.18 -4.85
N PRO A 141 12.16 36.51 -5.03
CA PRO A 141 13.40 37.28 -5.09
C PRO A 141 13.40 38.27 -3.92
N MET A 142 14.01 37.92 -2.78
CA MET A 142 14.14 38.85 -1.64
C MET A 142 15.61 39.10 -1.27
N SER A 143 15.95 40.39 -1.21
CA SER A 143 17.17 40.92 -0.63
C SER A 143 17.26 40.68 0.88
N VAL A 144 18.48 40.68 1.42
CA VAL A 144 18.89 40.38 2.82
C VAL A 144 18.16 41.18 3.94
N GLY A 145 17.28 42.13 3.60
CA GLY A 145 16.39 42.80 4.57
C GLY A 145 15.23 41.94 5.12
N GLY A 146 14.99 40.75 4.57
CA GLY A 146 13.86 39.88 4.93
C GLY A 146 14.01 39.03 6.20
N LEU A 147 15.10 39.14 6.96
CA LEU A 147 15.34 38.35 8.18
C LEU A 147 15.12 39.11 9.50
N GLY A 148 14.64 40.35 9.46
CA GLY A 148 14.26 41.09 10.68
C GLY A 148 15.41 41.43 11.63
N MET A 149 16.65 41.57 11.15
CA MET A 149 17.79 42.02 11.97
C MET A 149 17.93 43.54 11.96
N ASP A 150 18.35 44.13 13.09
CA ASP A 150 18.68 45.57 13.19
C ASP A 150 19.89 45.91 12.28
N PRO A 151 19.72 46.76 11.26
CA PRO A 151 20.80 47.16 10.33
C PRO A 151 21.97 47.87 11.00
N ASN A 152 21.78 48.38 12.22
CA ASN A 152 22.84 49.07 12.97
C ASN A 152 23.62 48.14 13.91
N SER A 153 23.30 46.83 13.94
CA SER A 153 24.00 45.90 14.82
C SER A 153 25.46 45.63 14.34
N PRO A 154 26.43 45.48 15.26
CA PRO A 154 27.81 45.14 14.92
C PRO A 154 27.95 43.81 14.14
N PHE A 155 27.00 42.89 14.37
CA PHE A 155 26.89 41.62 13.67
C PHE A 155 26.52 41.84 12.19
N TYR A 156 25.47 42.64 11.90
CA TYR A 156 25.06 42.98 10.53
C TYR A 156 26.18 43.69 9.77
N GLN A 157 26.89 44.64 10.41
CA GLN A 157 28.00 45.36 9.77
C GLN A 157 29.23 44.49 9.49
N SER A 158 29.49 43.47 10.32
CA SER A 158 30.64 42.56 10.12
C SER A 158 30.39 41.57 8.97
N VAL A 159 29.15 41.10 8.84
CA VAL A 159 28.70 40.23 7.74
C VAL A 159 28.71 41.00 6.41
N GLU A 160 28.25 42.26 6.39
CA GLU A 160 28.30 43.10 5.20
C GLU A 160 29.73 43.43 4.74
N ASN A 161 30.66 43.67 5.68
CA ASN A 161 32.06 43.92 5.32
C ASN A 161 32.73 42.67 4.73
N PHE A 162 32.46 41.47 5.28
CA PHE A 162 32.99 40.19 4.80
C PHE A 162 32.60 39.90 3.34
N TYR A 163 31.32 40.08 2.98
CA TYR A 163 30.84 39.81 1.61
C TYR A 163 31.32 40.85 0.60
N ARG A 164 31.47 42.12 1.01
CA ARG A 164 32.00 43.20 0.16
C ARG A 164 33.47 42.99 -0.18
N ASP A 165 34.29 42.57 0.78
CA ASP A 165 35.74 42.48 0.62
C ASP A 165 36.18 41.23 -0.19
N HIS A 166 35.29 40.25 -0.38
CA HIS A 166 35.53 39.01 -1.16
C HIS A 166 34.78 38.94 -2.50
N GLY A 167 34.12 40.03 -2.92
CA GLY A 167 33.59 40.18 -4.30
C GLY A 167 32.31 39.41 -4.62
N TYR A 168 31.53 38.99 -3.63
CA TYR A 168 30.33 38.17 -3.84
C TYR A 168 29.09 38.98 -4.25
N THR A 169 28.30 38.46 -5.19
CA THR A 169 27.06 39.13 -5.67
C THR A 169 25.92 38.98 -4.66
N PRO A 170 24.88 39.83 -4.66
CA PRO A 170 23.74 39.70 -3.74
C PRO A 170 23.01 38.34 -3.80
N GLY A 171 23.05 37.65 -4.94
CA GLY A 171 22.48 36.31 -5.10
C GLY A 171 23.31 35.21 -4.42
N ASP A 172 24.65 35.31 -4.47
CA ASP A 172 25.56 34.32 -3.86
C ASP A 172 25.56 34.36 -2.32
N ARG A 173 25.09 35.48 -1.74
CA ARG A 173 25.10 35.73 -0.28
C ARG A 173 24.04 34.94 0.47
N VAL A 174 22.93 34.60 -0.18
CA VAL A 174 21.77 33.97 0.49
C VAL A 174 22.01 32.47 0.70
N GLY A 175 22.46 31.75 -0.33
CA GLY A 175 22.77 30.31 -0.22
C GLY A 175 23.79 30.03 0.89
N ARG A 176 24.90 30.78 0.92
CA ARG A 176 25.98 30.53 1.88
C ARG A 176 25.77 31.11 3.28
N PHE A 177 24.86 32.08 3.46
CA PHE A 177 24.50 32.56 4.80
C PHE A 177 23.60 31.57 5.54
N PHE A 178 22.73 30.86 4.80
CA PHE A 178 21.97 29.74 5.35
C PHE A 178 22.88 28.53 5.61
N ASP A 179 23.87 28.24 4.75
CA ASP A 179 24.91 27.24 5.04
C ASP A 179 25.69 27.58 6.35
N LEU A 180 25.98 28.86 6.59
CA LEU A 180 26.69 29.34 7.80
C LEU A 180 25.83 29.34 9.08
N LEU A 181 24.50 29.46 8.95
CA LEU A 181 23.57 29.51 10.08
C LEU A 181 23.02 28.13 10.47
N ASP A 182 22.84 27.22 9.50
CA ASP A 182 22.43 25.84 9.78
C ASP A 182 23.54 25.06 10.50
N ASP A 183 24.81 25.41 10.26
CA ASP A 183 25.97 24.68 10.75
C ASP A 183 26.36 24.97 12.22
N ASN A 184 25.99 26.10 12.85
CA ASN A 184 26.47 26.36 14.23
C ASN A 184 25.78 27.52 14.96
N TYR A 185 24.88 27.25 15.91
CA TYR A 185 24.56 28.24 16.96
C TYR A 185 25.41 28.04 18.22
N ALA A 186 25.96 26.83 18.44
CA ALA A 186 26.76 26.49 19.63
C ALA A 186 28.28 26.54 19.39
N GLY A 187 28.78 26.10 18.22
CA GLY A 187 30.20 26.21 17.86
C GLY A 187 30.66 27.65 17.61
N LEU A 188 29.75 28.53 17.15
CA LEU A 188 30.01 29.96 16.98
C LEU A 188 30.30 30.68 18.32
N ILE A 189 29.83 30.15 19.46
CA ILE A 189 30.16 30.67 20.80
C ILE A 189 31.57 30.23 21.27
N GLN A 190 32.08 29.10 20.77
CA GLN A 190 33.44 28.60 21.05
C GLN A 190 34.51 29.21 20.13
N VAL A 191 34.18 29.47 18.85
CA VAL A 191 35.06 30.18 17.90
C VAL A 191 35.37 31.60 18.36
N VAL A 192 34.46 32.22 19.12
CA VAL A 192 34.67 33.53 19.75
C VAL A 192 35.63 33.45 20.95
N LYS A 193 35.98 32.26 21.44
CA LYS A 193 36.84 32.06 22.62
C LYS A 193 38.24 31.52 22.34
N ASP A 194 38.49 30.75 21.27
CA ASP A 194 39.86 30.36 20.88
C ASP A 194 40.01 30.07 19.37
N PRO A 195 40.96 30.68 18.63
CA PRO A 195 40.93 30.73 17.16
C PRO A 195 41.72 29.63 16.41
N ILE A 196 42.17 28.56 17.08
CA ILE A 196 43.15 27.62 16.48
C ILE A 196 42.71 26.17 16.65
N ALA A 197 41.81 25.68 15.78
CA ALA A 197 41.76 24.28 15.31
C ALA A 197 40.60 24.09 14.30
N PHE A 198 40.89 24.26 13.01
CA PHE A 198 39.93 24.04 11.92
C PHE A 198 39.66 22.53 11.65
N ASP A 199 40.59 21.65 12.05
CA ASP A 199 40.48 20.20 11.85
C ASP A 199 39.57 19.50 12.88
N GLU A 200 39.52 19.98 14.13
CA GLU A 200 38.55 19.50 15.14
C GLU A 200 37.11 19.96 14.80
N LEU A 201 36.97 21.10 14.12
CA LEU A 201 35.69 21.63 13.64
C LEU A 201 35.11 20.76 12.52
N ALA A 202 35.93 20.30 11.58
CA ALA A 202 35.50 19.39 10.51
C ALA A 202 35.05 18.02 11.06
N HIS A 203 35.75 17.48 12.07
CA HIS A 203 35.34 16.25 12.76
C HIS A 203 34.05 16.42 13.57
N THR A 204 33.89 17.56 14.24
CA THR A 204 32.70 17.87 15.06
C THR A 204 31.47 18.19 14.21
N ILE A 205 31.66 18.78 13.02
CA ILE A 205 30.58 19.02 12.04
C ILE A 205 30.10 17.70 11.43
N ALA A 206 31.01 16.78 11.10
CA ALA A 206 30.65 15.45 10.60
C ALA A 206 29.87 14.63 11.66
N ASP A 207 30.35 14.60 12.90
CA ASP A 207 29.67 13.90 14.02
C ASP A 207 28.31 14.54 14.36
N ASN A 208 28.17 15.87 14.29
CA ASN A 208 26.91 16.55 14.59
C ASN A 208 25.90 16.51 13.43
N ALA A 209 26.34 16.45 12.18
CA ALA A 209 25.47 16.20 11.02
C ALA A 209 24.86 14.79 11.08
N LEU A 210 25.63 13.79 11.51
CA LEU A 210 25.18 12.42 11.78
C LEU A 210 24.24 12.34 13.00
N ASN A 211 24.56 13.02 14.10
CA ASN A 211 23.69 13.09 15.28
C ASN A 211 22.37 13.84 15.01
N ARG A 212 22.34 14.81 14.07
CA ARG A 212 21.12 15.54 13.68
C ARG A 212 20.26 14.82 12.64
N TYR A 213 20.81 13.93 11.83
CA TYR A 213 19.99 12.96 11.09
C TYR A 213 19.16 12.11 12.07
N GLY A 214 19.73 11.79 13.26
CA GLY A 214 19.00 11.17 14.37
C GLY A 214 17.95 12.04 15.07
N ALA A 215 17.94 13.36 14.86
CA ALA A 215 17.01 14.30 15.53
C ALA A 215 15.90 14.86 14.61
N ILE A 216 16.05 14.76 13.28
CA ILE A 216 14.93 14.95 12.34
C ILE A 216 14.04 13.69 12.32
N ILE A 217 14.62 12.53 12.68
CA ILE A 217 13.92 11.27 12.94
C ILE A 217 13.42 11.21 14.40
N LYS A 218 12.87 12.30 14.94
CA LYS A 218 12.39 12.32 16.35
C LYS A 218 10.93 11.89 16.52
N ASN A 219 10.26 11.47 15.44
CA ASN A 219 8.86 11.01 15.50
C ASN A 219 8.59 9.58 14.98
N ARG A 220 9.62 8.79 14.63
CA ARG A 220 9.47 7.34 14.32
C ARG A 220 10.76 6.62 14.75
N ILE A 221 10.68 5.84 15.82
CA ILE A 221 11.79 5.29 16.62
C ILE A 221 12.47 4.12 15.89
N GLU A 222 13.82 4.13 15.80
CA GLU A 222 14.77 2.97 15.77
C GLU A 222 16.12 3.25 15.06
N THR A 223 16.37 4.45 14.52
CA THR A 223 17.65 4.76 13.83
C THR A 223 18.88 4.82 14.76
N LEU A 224 18.69 4.95 16.08
CA LEU A 224 19.79 5.20 17.04
C LEU A 224 20.71 4.00 17.31
N LYS A 225 20.28 2.75 17.11
CA LYS A 225 21.20 1.59 17.25
C LYS A 225 22.13 1.43 16.05
N ILE A 226 21.64 1.78 14.87
CA ILE A 226 22.30 1.51 13.59
C ILE A 226 23.46 2.47 13.34
N VAL A 227 23.29 3.75 13.73
CA VAL A 227 24.33 4.77 13.54
C VAL A 227 25.40 4.71 14.65
N GLY A 228 25.05 4.23 15.85
CA GLY A 228 26.04 3.92 16.89
C GLY A 228 26.99 2.78 16.50
N GLU A 229 26.50 1.79 15.75
CA GLU A 229 27.29 0.68 15.20
C GLU A 229 28.15 1.12 14.00
N LEU A 230 27.64 2.02 13.15
CA LEU A 230 28.39 2.62 12.03
C LEU A 230 29.62 3.40 12.48
N GLY A 231 29.51 4.16 13.59
CA GLY A 231 30.64 4.88 14.18
C GLY A 231 31.71 3.97 14.79
N SER A 232 31.35 2.76 15.27
CA SER A 232 32.32 1.82 15.83
C SER A 232 33.04 0.96 14.77
N ASP A 233 32.37 0.61 13.66
CA ASP A 233 32.96 -0.24 12.62
C ASP A 233 33.79 0.54 11.57
N LEU A 234 33.57 1.86 11.46
CA LEU A 234 34.41 2.77 10.67
C LEU A 234 35.86 2.86 11.18
N VAL A 235 36.10 2.42 12.41
CA VAL A 235 37.46 2.34 12.96
C VAL A 235 38.21 1.10 12.44
N HIS A 236 37.52 0.07 11.92
CA HIS A 236 38.13 -1.25 11.66
C HIS A 236 37.83 -1.95 10.32
N SER A 237 37.32 -1.31 9.25
CA SER A 237 37.27 -1.99 7.94
C SER A 237 37.51 -1.14 6.66
N ASP A 238 38.57 -1.52 5.95
CA ASP A 238 38.86 -1.51 4.50
C ASP A 238 37.93 -0.75 3.51
N GLY A 239 38.09 0.58 3.40
CA GLY A 239 37.73 1.37 2.21
C GLY A 239 36.24 1.38 1.78
N PHE A 240 35.95 1.93 0.59
CA PHE A 240 34.59 2.12 0.02
C PHE A 240 33.63 0.91 0.14
N SER A 241 34.17 -0.31 0.27
CA SER A 241 33.39 -1.53 0.53
C SER A 241 32.68 -1.52 1.88
N GLY A 242 33.35 -1.13 2.97
CA GLY A 242 32.76 -1.10 4.32
C GLY A 242 31.67 -0.03 4.48
N MET A 243 31.84 1.11 3.80
CA MET A 243 30.81 2.16 3.68
C MET A 243 29.59 1.66 2.89
N TRP A 244 29.79 0.88 1.84
CA TRP A 244 28.72 0.35 1.00
C TRP A 244 27.88 -0.73 1.69
N ASP A 245 28.51 -1.67 2.41
CA ASP A 245 27.81 -2.68 3.19
C ASP A 245 26.99 -2.06 4.33
N SER A 246 27.52 -0.98 4.91
CA SER A 246 26.86 -0.14 5.90
C SER A 246 25.59 0.54 5.39
N ILE A 247 25.64 1.15 4.19
CA ILE A 247 24.47 1.77 3.54
C ILE A 247 23.41 0.72 3.18
N ARG A 248 23.83 -0.44 2.64
CA ARG A 248 22.94 -1.57 2.33
C ARG A 248 22.22 -2.08 3.59
N ASN A 249 22.95 -2.24 4.69
CA ASN A 249 22.39 -2.71 5.97
C ASN A 249 21.44 -1.68 6.61
N ALA A 250 21.73 -0.38 6.49
CA ALA A 250 20.85 0.68 6.98
C ALA A 250 19.54 0.78 6.19
N ALA A 251 19.60 0.64 4.86
CA ALA A 251 18.41 0.57 4.01
C ALA A 251 17.52 -0.64 4.37
N ASN A 252 18.14 -1.82 4.56
CA ASN A 252 17.43 -3.04 4.98
C ASN A 252 16.81 -2.90 6.39
N LYS A 253 17.46 -2.22 7.33
CA LYS A 253 16.91 -1.97 8.68
C LYS A 253 15.78 -0.94 8.66
N ARG A 254 15.88 0.13 7.86
CA ARG A 254 14.80 1.11 7.67
C ARG A 254 13.55 0.47 7.06
N TYR A 255 13.75 -0.42 6.09
CA TYR A 255 12.71 -1.28 5.54
C TYR A 255 11.96 -2.06 6.65
N GLN A 256 12.66 -2.70 7.59
CA GLN A 256 12.01 -3.40 8.70
C GLN A 256 11.21 -2.43 9.61
N SER A 257 11.73 -1.24 9.87
CA SER A 257 11.05 -0.25 10.70
C SER A 257 9.81 0.40 10.03
N GLU A 258 9.84 0.66 8.72
CA GLU A 258 8.68 1.21 7.99
C GLU A 258 7.56 0.17 7.86
N LYS A 259 7.95 -1.09 7.67
CA LYS A 259 7.09 -2.27 7.77
C LYS A 259 6.40 -2.38 9.14
N GLU A 260 7.16 -2.32 10.24
CA GLU A 260 6.62 -2.34 11.61
C GLU A 260 5.65 -1.17 11.89
N LEU A 261 5.91 0.00 11.31
CA LEU A 261 5.09 1.19 11.53
C LEU A 261 3.83 1.23 10.67
N TYR A 262 3.86 0.65 9.47
CA TYR A 262 2.67 0.42 8.64
C TYR A 262 1.74 -0.62 9.28
N GLN A 263 2.32 -1.68 9.86
CA GLN A 263 1.60 -2.69 10.66
C GLN A 263 0.92 -2.07 11.89
N THR A 264 1.61 -1.17 12.59
CA THR A 264 1.10 -0.52 13.80
C THR A 264 -0.04 0.47 13.50
N LEU A 265 -0.03 1.13 12.33
CA LEU A 265 -1.02 2.16 11.97
C LEU A 265 -2.28 1.64 11.31
N TYR A 266 -2.19 0.55 10.56
CA TYR A 266 -3.31 0.02 9.75
C TYR A 266 -3.78 -1.38 10.17
N GLY A 267 -3.22 -1.97 11.23
CA GLY A 267 -3.55 -3.34 11.65
C GLY A 267 -3.25 -4.41 10.58
N GLY A 268 -2.46 -4.06 9.56
CA GLY A 268 -2.30 -4.82 8.32
C GLY A 268 -1.10 -5.76 8.32
N THR A 269 -1.41 -7.05 8.32
CA THR A 269 -0.69 -8.23 7.78
C THR A 269 0.83 -8.12 7.55
N ASP A 270 1.60 -8.85 8.35
CA ASP A 270 2.95 -9.25 7.96
C ASP A 270 2.98 -10.52 7.05
N ASP A 271 3.95 -10.56 6.13
CA ASP A 271 4.55 -11.58 5.20
C ASP A 271 4.01 -13.02 5.01
N VAL A 272 2.90 -13.39 5.63
CA VAL A 272 2.23 -14.67 5.39
C VAL A 272 1.49 -14.53 4.06
N LEU A 273 1.92 -15.29 3.06
CA LEU A 273 1.48 -15.21 1.67
C LEU A 273 1.75 -13.89 0.89
N SER A 274 2.20 -12.76 1.48
CA SER A 274 2.57 -11.56 0.69
C SER A 274 3.95 -11.60 0.04
N GLY A 275 5.03 -11.91 0.76
CA GLY A 275 6.35 -12.23 0.18
C GLY A 275 7.06 -10.97 -0.32
N ALA A 276 6.49 -9.81 -0.01
CA ALA A 276 6.96 -8.50 -0.46
C ALA A 276 8.41 -8.28 -0.02
N THR A 277 8.81 -8.77 1.16
CA THR A 277 10.19 -8.65 1.66
C THR A 277 11.20 -9.41 0.80
N ALA A 278 10.94 -10.69 0.53
CA ALA A 278 11.86 -11.55 -0.21
C ALA A 278 11.93 -11.12 -1.69
N THR A 279 10.77 -10.81 -2.27
CA THR A 279 10.64 -10.30 -3.64
C THR A 279 11.35 -8.95 -3.78
N TRP A 280 11.13 -8.03 -2.84
CA TRP A 280 11.81 -6.73 -2.78
C TRP A 280 13.32 -6.88 -2.68
N ASN A 281 13.83 -7.66 -1.74
CA ASN A 281 15.27 -7.83 -1.55
C ASN A 281 15.97 -8.35 -2.81
N ARG A 282 15.32 -9.26 -3.54
CA ARG A 282 15.85 -9.82 -4.78
C ARG A 282 15.75 -8.84 -5.96
N TRP A 283 14.62 -8.12 -6.06
CA TRP A 283 14.40 -7.08 -7.05
C TRP A 283 15.33 -5.87 -6.87
N MET A 284 15.65 -5.53 -5.62
CA MET A 284 16.48 -4.37 -5.26
C MET A 284 17.97 -4.60 -5.44
N GLN A 285 18.43 -5.85 -5.43
CA GLN A 285 19.86 -6.15 -5.46
C GLN A 285 20.58 -5.53 -6.68
N PRO A 286 20.05 -5.64 -7.93
CA PRO A 286 20.64 -4.99 -9.10
C PRO A 286 20.59 -3.45 -9.03
N LEU A 287 19.51 -2.88 -8.48
CA LEU A 287 19.32 -1.43 -8.37
C LEU A 287 20.27 -0.83 -7.31
N PHE A 288 20.56 -1.57 -6.24
CA PHE A 288 21.62 -1.22 -5.30
C PHE A 288 22.99 -1.20 -5.99
N ASP A 289 23.30 -2.21 -6.80
CA ASP A 289 24.58 -2.23 -7.53
C ASP A 289 24.72 -1.04 -8.50
N GLN A 290 23.63 -0.59 -9.13
CA GLN A 290 23.61 0.64 -9.95
C GLN A 290 23.82 1.89 -9.09
N LEU A 291 23.11 2.01 -7.96
CA LEU A 291 23.27 3.13 -7.02
C LEU A 291 24.74 3.27 -6.56
N ARG A 292 25.42 2.15 -6.30
CA ARG A 292 26.85 2.15 -5.94
C ARG A 292 27.70 2.86 -6.99
N ASP A 293 27.42 2.59 -8.26
CA ASP A 293 28.19 3.12 -9.37
C ASP A 293 27.82 4.59 -9.64
N MET A 294 26.54 4.97 -9.50
CA MET A 294 26.09 6.37 -9.55
C MET A 294 26.71 7.22 -8.43
N ILE A 295 26.80 6.68 -7.21
CA ILE A 295 27.47 7.33 -6.08
C ILE A 295 28.97 7.49 -6.37
N ARG A 296 29.61 6.49 -6.99
CA ARG A 296 31.02 6.58 -7.38
C ARG A 296 31.26 7.73 -8.37
N ASP A 297 30.33 7.96 -9.28
CA ASP A 297 30.42 9.03 -10.28
C ASP A 297 30.09 10.42 -9.68
N SER A 298 29.05 10.51 -8.85
CA SER A 298 28.68 11.74 -8.16
C SER A 298 29.71 12.18 -7.11
N ILE A 299 30.53 11.27 -6.55
CA ILE A 299 31.70 11.62 -5.73
C ILE A 299 32.68 12.54 -6.49
N GLN A 300 32.80 12.42 -7.81
CA GLN A 300 33.66 13.30 -8.61
C GLN A 300 33.13 14.74 -8.70
N HIS A 301 31.83 14.91 -8.41
CA HIS A 301 31.08 16.16 -8.53
C HIS A 301 30.78 16.83 -7.17
N GLY A 302 31.25 16.23 -6.05
CA GLY A 302 31.15 16.79 -4.71
C GLY A 302 30.00 16.25 -3.86
N ALA A 303 29.97 16.62 -2.58
CA ALA A 303 29.07 16.04 -1.58
C ALA A 303 27.58 16.33 -1.85
N ASP A 304 27.25 17.47 -2.47
CA ASP A 304 25.87 17.84 -2.78
C ASP A 304 25.29 17.01 -3.94
N ALA A 305 26.12 16.67 -4.93
CA ALA A 305 25.75 15.75 -6.00
C ALA A 305 25.45 14.35 -5.43
N VAL A 306 26.28 13.86 -4.51
CA VAL A 306 26.04 12.57 -3.83
C VAL A 306 24.75 12.59 -3.01
N ARG A 307 24.44 13.70 -2.32
CA ARG A 307 23.18 13.86 -1.57
C ARG A 307 21.95 13.85 -2.49
N GLN A 308 22.01 14.59 -3.59
CA GLN A 308 20.91 14.67 -4.55
C GLN A 308 20.67 13.32 -5.21
N THR A 309 21.74 12.62 -5.64
CA THR A 309 21.64 11.26 -6.18
C THR A 309 20.99 10.28 -5.20
N LEU A 310 21.34 10.33 -3.91
CA LEU A 310 20.73 9.48 -2.88
C LEU A 310 19.25 9.81 -2.63
N HIS A 311 18.89 11.10 -2.62
CA HIS A 311 17.53 11.57 -2.39
C HIS A 311 16.60 11.20 -3.55
N ASP A 312 17.02 11.46 -4.78
CA ASP A 312 16.25 11.17 -5.98
C ASP A 312 16.08 9.66 -6.14
N TRP A 313 17.14 8.88 -5.89
CA TRP A 313 17.09 7.42 -5.91
C TRP A 313 16.07 6.89 -4.92
N TRP A 314 16.08 7.40 -3.69
CA TRP A 314 15.14 6.95 -2.65
C TRP A 314 13.69 7.27 -3.02
N THR A 315 13.44 8.43 -3.62
CA THR A 315 12.10 8.85 -4.03
C THR A 315 11.54 7.95 -5.13
N HIS A 316 12.31 7.71 -6.20
CA HIS A 316 11.85 6.92 -7.34
C HIS A 316 11.66 5.43 -6.99
N ILE A 317 12.56 4.89 -6.19
CA ILE A 317 12.56 3.47 -5.80
C ILE A 317 11.55 3.21 -4.68
N GLY A 318 11.44 4.12 -3.71
CA GLY A 318 10.47 4.02 -2.61
C GLY A 318 9.03 4.09 -3.12
N ASP A 319 8.75 4.91 -4.12
CA ASP A 319 7.44 4.99 -4.75
C ASP A 319 7.08 3.70 -5.52
N ALA A 320 8.01 3.15 -6.28
CA ALA A 320 7.81 1.91 -7.02
C ALA A 320 7.56 0.72 -6.06
N TYR A 321 8.25 0.70 -4.92
CA TYR A 321 7.98 -0.25 -3.84
C TYR A 321 6.60 -0.10 -3.25
N HIS A 322 6.23 1.14 -2.88
CA HIS A 322 4.95 1.42 -2.24
C HIS A 322 3.82 0.89 -3.10
N ARG A 323 3.86 1.19 -4.40
CA ARG A 323 2.86 0.73 -5.38
C ARG A 323 2.81 -0.80 -5.50
N LEU A 324 3.96 -1.48 -5.61
CA LEU A 324 4.01 -2.94 -5.64
C LEU A 324 3.47 -3.57 -4.33
N SER A 325 3.87 -3.02 -3.18
CA SER A 325 3.48 -3.51 -1.87
C SER A 325 1.98 -3.32 -1.63
N GLU A 326 1.43 -2.18 -2.02
CA GLU A 326 0.00 -1.88 -1.92
C GLU A 326 -0.85 -2.84 -2.75
N LYS A 327 -0.42 -3.14 -3.98
CA LYS A 327 -1.08 -4.12 -4.85
C LYS A 327 -1.09 -5.51 -4.23
N LEU A 328 0.07 -6.02 -3.81
CA LEU A 328 0.20 -7.34 -3.19
C LEU A 328 -0.56 -7.45 -1.86
N HIS A 329 -0.63 -6.36 -1.09
CA HIS A 329 -1.37 -6.32 0.17
C HIS A 329 -2.88 -6.40 -0.06
N THR A 330 -3.40 -5.64 -1.03
CA THR A 330 -4.84 -5.61 -1.34
C THR A 330 -5.36 -6.98 -1.75
N ASP A 331 -4.60 -7.71 -2.58
CA ASP A 331 -4.99 -9.05 -3.02
C ASP A 331 -5.03 -10.04 -1.83
N ASN A 332 -4.09 -9.93 -0.88
CA ASN A 332 -4.06 -10.80 0.31
C ASN A 332 -5.11 -10.44 1.37
N ALA A 333 -5.44 -9.16 1.54
CA ALA A 333 -6.52 -8.74 2.44
C ALA A 333 -7.84 -9.41 2.06
N SER A 334 -8.13 -9.48 0.75
CA SER A 334 -9.33 -10.16 0.25
C SER A 334 -9.38 -11.66 0.57
N LEU A 335 -8.22 -12.34 0.60
CA LEU A 335 -8.14 -13.75 1.01
C LEU A 335 -8.43 -13.89 2.51
N LEU A 336 -7.85 -13.04 3.34
CA LEU A 336 -8.01 -13.09 4.79
C LEU A 336 -9.44 -12.79 5.22
N ASP A 337 -10.09 -11.83 4.57
CA ASP A 337 -11.50 -11.53 4.82
C ASP A 337 -12.38 -12.74 4.50
N LEU A 338 -12.14 -13.40 3.35
CA LEU A 338 -12.86 -14.63 2.98
C LEU A 338 -12.60 -15.77 3.98
N LEU A 339 -11.35 -15.99 4.39
CA LEU A 339 -11.02 -17.01 5.39
C LEU A 339 -11.68 -16.67 6.74
N HIS A 340 -11.61 -15.42 7.17
CA HIS A 340 -12.27 -14.97 8.40
C HIS A 340 -13.77 -15.27 8.36
N ASP A 341 -14.45 -14.91 7.27
CA ASP A 341 -15.90 -15.17 7.13
C ASP A 341 -16.24 -16.67 7.13
N LEU A 342 -15.42 -17.50 6.49
CA LEU A 342 -15.59 -18.95 6.44
C LEU A 342 -15.36 -19.60 7.82
N PHE A 343 -14.35 -19.12 8.56
CA PHE A 343 -13.84 -19.72 9.80
C PHE A 343 -14.24 -18.96 11.07
N ARG A 344 -15.05 -17.90 10.99
CA ARG A 344 -15.48 -17.10 12.17
C ARG A 344 -16.12 -17.88 13.31
N ASN A 345 -16.67 -19.06 13.00
CA ASN A 345 -17.31 -19.96 13.95
C ASN A 345 -16.43 -21.15 14.36
N SER A 346 -15.29 -21.37 13.70
CA SER A 346 -14.29 -22.34 14.17
C SER A 346 -13.54 -21.73 15.33
N ARG A 347 -13.76 -22.25 16.53
CA ARG A 347 -13.00 -21.86 17.71
C ARG A 347 -12.36 -23.11 18.28
N ASP A 348 -11.04 -23.11 18.33
CA ASP A 348 -10.34 -23.94 19.30
C ASP A 348 -10.52 -23.26 20.66
N GLU A 349 -11.14 -23.96 21.60
CA GLU A 349 -11.41 -23.43 22.94
C GLU A 349 -10.12 -23.49 23.76
N ARG A 350 -9.67 -22.33 24.27
CA ARG A 350 -8.49 -22.17 25.14
C ARG A 350 -8.92 -21.41 26.37
N ASP A 351 -8.98 -22.08 27.52
CA ASP A 351 -9.74 -21.64 28.70
C ASP A 351 -8.92 -21.36 29.97
N PRO A 352 -7.97 -20.42 29.98
CA PRO A 352 -7.28 -20.07 31.22
C PRO A 352 -8.21 -19.39 32.26
N LEU A 353 -7.87 -19.59 33.53
CA LEU A 353 -8.42 -18.76 34.62
C LEU A 353 -7.75 -17.39 34.68
N VAL A 354 -8.55 -16.34 34.82
CA VAL A 354 -8.10 -14.95 34.95
C VAL A 354 -8.65 -14.32 36.23
N LEU A 355 -7.87 -13.44 36.85
CA LEU A 355 -8.26 -12.64 38.00
C LEU A 355 -8.40 -11.17 37.61
N ASP A 356 -9.54 -10.59 37.96
CA ASP A 356 -9.75 -9.14 37.97
C ASP A 356 -8.99 -8.52 39.15
N LEU A 357 -7.92 -7.78 38.89
CA LEU A 357 -7.00 -7.31 39.93
C LEU A 357 -7.26 -5.88 40.40
N ASP A 358 -7.87 -5.01 39.61
CA ASP A 358 -8.15 -3.63 40.02
C ASP A 358 -9.63 -3.39 40.37
N GLY A 359 -10.51 -4.33 40.03
CA GLY A 359 -11.92 -4.36 40.39
C GLY A 359 -12.81 -3.60 39.42
N ASP A 360 -12.36 -3.30 38.20
CA ASP A 360 -13.17 -2.66 37.17
C ASP A 360 -13.76 -3.63 36.12
N GLY A 361 -13.36 -4.90 36.19
CA GLY A 361 -13.82 -5.99 35.33
C GLY A 361 -12.65 -6.76 34.76
N ILE A 362 -12.93 -7.79 33.94
CA ILE A 362 -11.88 -8.47 33.19
C ILE A 362 -11.77 -7.81 31.83
N GLU A 363 -10.59 -7.28 31.48
CA GLU A 363 -10.34 -6.62 30.21
C GLU A 363 -9.41 -7.44 29.28
N THR A 364 -9.64 -7.38 27.97
CA THR A 364 -8.91 -8.20 27.00
C THR A 364 -8.48 -7.46 25.73
N LEU A 365 -7.40 -7.96 25.13
CA LEU A 365 -6.84 -7.56 23.84
C LEU A 365 -7.20 -8.58 22.76
N ALA A 366 -7.30 -8.10 21.52
CA ALA A 366 -7.56 -8.97 20.37
C ALA A 366 -6.37 -9.85 20.05
N ALA A 367 -6.66 -11.01 19.45
CA ALA A 367 -5.62 -11.84 18.86
C ALA A 367 -4.85 -11.02 17.84
N GLY A 368 -3.55 -10.92 18.06
CA GLY A 368 -2.65 -10.14 17.25
C GLY A 368 -1.27 -10.76 17.29
N LYS A 369 -0.49 -10.54 16.23
CA LYS A 369 0.85 -11.13 16.07
C LYS A 369 1.86 -10.76 17.16
N ASN A 370 1.54 -9.77 17.99
CA ASN A 370 2.43 -9.31 19.05
C ASN A 370 2.37 -10.21 20.29
N ILE A 371 1.30 -10.99 20.44
CA ILE A 371 1.10 -11.91 21.57
C ILE A 371 1.07 -13.31 20.99
N LEU A 372 2.21 -13.99 21.04
CA LEU A 372 2.37 -15.35 20.54
C LEU A 372 2.50 -16.31 21.72
N PHE A 373 1.58 -17.27 21.84
CA PHE A 373 1.60 -18.26 22.90
C PHE A 373 1.39 -19.68 22.36
N ASP A 374 2.08 -20.64 22.96
CA ASP A 374 1.97 -22.06 22.64
C ASP A 374 0.90 -22.70 23.53
N HIS A 375 -0.33 -22.81 23.03
CA HIS A 375 -1.46 -23.27 23.84
C HIS A 375 -1.47 -24.78 24.08
N ASP A 376 -0.89 -25.60 23.20
CA ASP A 376 -0.95 -27.06 23.31
C ASP A 376 0.41 -27.72 23.62
N GLY A 377 1.48 -26.93 23.72
CA GLY A 377 2.79 -27.38 24.15
C GLY A 377 3.57 -28.10 23.05
N ASP A 378 3.27 -27.85 21.78
CA ASP A 378 3.99 -28.44 20.64
C ASP A 378 5.21 -27.61 20.17
N GLY A 379 5.42 -26.46 20.81
CA GLY A 379 6.46 -25.48 20.53
C GLY A 379 6.08 -24.47 19.43
N ILE A 380 4.90 -24.59 18.83
CA ILE A 380 4.37 -23.66 17.82
C ILE A 380 3.50 -22.64 18.53
N THR A 381 3.94 -21.38 18.45
CA THR A 381 3.19 -20.28 19.06
C THR A 381 2.20 -19.69 18.06
N HIS A 382 1.01 -19.31 18.55
CA HIS A 382 -0.10 -18.78 17.74
C HIS A 382 -0.49 -17.38 18.22
N ALA A 383 -0.95 -16.53 17.31
CA ALA A 383 -1.45 -15.21 17.65
C ALA A 383 -2.67 -15.33 18.56
N SER A 384 -2.56 -14.76 19.75
CA SER A 384 -3.50 -15.01 20.85
C SER A 384 -4.10 -13.71 21.34
N GLY A 385 -5.42 -13.71 21.52
CA GLY A 385 -6.11 -12.75 22.34
C GLY A 385 -5.59 -12.91 23.76
N TRP A 386 -5.61 -11.84 24.53
CA TRP A 386 -4.91 -11.82 25.80
C TRP A 386 -5.62 -10.98 26.84
N VAL A 387 -5.25 -11.18 28.09
CA VAL A 387 -5.71 -10.35 29.21
C VAL A 387 -4.86 -9.07 29.23
N LYS A 388 -5.50 -7.92 29.51
CA LYS A 388 -4.74 -6.67 29.68
C LYS A 388 -3.86 -6.72 30.94
N SER A 389 -2.86 -5.85 31.04
CA SER A 389 -1.81 -5.93 32.08
C SER A 389 -2.22 -5.47 33.46
N ASP A 390 -3.35 -4.78 33.59
CA ASP A 390 -4.04 -4.51 34.86
C ASP A 390 -4.46 -5.82 35.56
N ASP A 391 -4.99 -6.76 34.80
CA ASP A 391 -5.41 -8.09 35.22
C ASP A 391 -4.30 -9.16 35.14
N GLY A 392 -4.60 -10.41 35.50
CA GLY A 392 -3.62 -11.49 35.39
C GLY A 392 -4.17 -12.91 35.28
N LEU A 393 -3.45 -13.75 34.54
CA LEU A 393 -3.74 -15.17 34.36
C LEU A 393 -3.26 -15.98 35.58
N LEU A 394 -4.06 -16.94 36.02
CA LEU A 394 -3.64 -17.91 37.03
C LEU A 394 -2.79 -18.99 36.36
N VAL A 395 -1.60 -19.25 36.92
CA VAL A 395 -0.60 -20.14 36.29
C VAL A 395 0.13 -20.98 37.34
N LEU A 396 0.68 -22.11 36.91
CA LEU A 396 1.55 -22.94 37.72
C LEU A 396 2.62 -23.60 36.82
N ASP A 397 3.87 -23.24 37.08
CA ASP A 397 5.07 -23.85 36.50
C ASP A 397 5.11 -25.33 36.90
N ARG A 398 4.78 -26.20 35.96
CA ARG A 398 4.65 -27.65 36.20
C ARG A 398 5.94 -28.38 35.89
N ASN A 399 6.73 -27.86 34.96
CA ASN A 399 7.99 -28.48 34.53
C ASN A 399 9.20 -28.01 35.38
N GLY A 400 9.02 -26.98 36.22
CA GLY A 400 10.00 -26.45 37.15
C GLY A 400 11.08 -25.60 36.48
N ASN A 401 10.84 -25.06 35.29
CA ASN A 401 11.84 -24.32 34.51
C ASN A 401 11.89 -22.81 34.84
N GLY A 402 10.99 -22.33 35.70
CA GLY A 402 10.91 -20.95 36.16
C GLY A 402 10.25 -19.99 35.17
N ARG A 403 9.58 -20.51 34.14
CA ARG A 403 8.80 -19.76 33.14
C ARG A 403 7.42 -20.39 33.00
N ILE A 404 6.51 -19.65 32.40
CA ILE A 404 5.24 -20.16 31.89
C ILE A 404 5.36 -20.08 30.37
N ASP A 405 5.58 -21.22 29.73
CA ASP A 405 5.96 -21.26 28.31
C ASP A 405 4.95 -21.98 27.41
N ASN A 406 3.96 -22.67 27.99
CA ASN A 406 2.88 -23.29 27.21
C ASN A 406 1.57 -23.46 28.01
N GLY A 407 0.50 -23.84 27.31
CA GLY A 407 -0.85 -23.93 27.88
C GLY A 407 -1.05 -24.99 28.96
N SER A 408 -0.19 -26.01 29.06
CA SER A 408 -0.27 -26.99 30.16
C SER A 408 0.02 -26.36 31.53
N GLU A 409 0.66 -25.18 31.54
CA GLU A 409 1.00 -24.43 32.75
C GLU A 409 -0.06 -23.38 33.11
N LEU A 410 -1.00 -23.11 32.20
CA LEU A 410 -2.22 -22.35 32.46
C LEU A 410 -3.27 -23.25 33.12
N PHE A 411 -4.14 -22.68 33.95
CA PHE A 411 -5.29 -23.42 34.49
C PHE A 411 -6.44 -23.43 33.47
N GLY A 412 -6.55 -24.50 32.68
CA GLY A 412 -7.56 -24.70 31.63
C GLY A 412 -7.74 -26.18 31.27
N ALA A 413 -8.48 -26.47 30.20
CA ALA A 413 -8.81 -27.81 29.71
C ALA A 413 -7.58 -28.62 29.27
N ASP A 414 -6.50 -27.95 28.85
CA ASP A 414 -5.23 -28.59 28.52
C ASP A 414 -4.42 -28.99 29.78
N THR A 415 -4.90 -28.66 30.99
CA THR A 415 -4.30 -29.15 32.25
C THR A 415 -4.58 -30.64 32.46
N VAL A 416 -3.51 -31.42 32.65
CA VAL A 416 -3.61 -32.82 33.12
C VAL A 416 -3.80 -32.84 34.64
N LEU A 417 -4.91 -33.44 35.08
CA LEU A 417 -5.27 -33.61 36.50
C LEU A 417 -4.46 -34.74 37.15
N SER A 418 -4.48 -34.81 38.49
CA SER A 418 -3.83 -35.87 39.27
C SER A 418 -4.25 -37.31 38.92
N ASN A 419 -5.42 -37.47 38.30
CA ASN A 419 -5.96 -38.75 37.83
C ASN A 419 -5.48 -39.16 36.41
N GLY A 420 -4.70 -38.31 35.73
CA GLY A 420 -4.19 -38.53 34.38
C GLY A 420 -5.15 -38.18 33.24
N HIS A 421 -6.33 -37.65 33.54
CA HIS A 421 -7.26 -37.08 32.56
C HIS A 421 -7.07 -35.56 32.44
N THR A 422 -7.46 -34.99 31.30
CA THR A 422 -7.51 -33.54 31.12
C THR A 422 -8.67 -32.92 31.88
N ALA A 423 -8.50 -31.68 32.33
CA ALA A 423 -9.51 -30.93 33.08
C ALA A 423 -10.72 -30.60 32.20
N ALA A 424 -11.91 -30.50 32.81
CA ALA A 424 -13.09 -30.05 32.08
C ALA A 424 -13.18 -28.51 31.96
N SER A 425 -12.46 -27.77 32.81
CA SER A 425 -12.35 -26.31 32.79
C SER A 425 -11.19 -25.84 33.67
N GLY A 426 -10.79 -24.57 33.56
CA GLY A 426 -9.83 -23.97 34.48
C GLY A 426 -10.21 -24.07 35.98
N PHE A 427 -11.49 -23.96 36.31
CA PHE A 427 -11.97 -24.18 37.70
C PHE A 427 -11.79 -25.63 38.16
N ASP A 428 -11.94 -26.59 37.25
CA ASP A 428 -11.71 -28.01 37.54
C ASP A 428 -10.21 -28.30 37.72
N ALA A 429 -9.36 -27.68 36.90
CA ALA A 429 -7.91 -27.74 37.04
C ALA A 429 -7.44 -27.18 38.40
N LEU A 430 -8.02 -26.07 38.87
CA LEU A 430 -7.69 -25.51 40.18
C LEU A 430 -8.21 -26.37 41.34
N ARG A 431 -9.37 -27.01 41.16
CA ARG A 431 -10.00 -27.89 42.17
C ARG A 431 -9.13 -29.11 42.51
N ASP A 432 -8.36 -29.61 41.55
CA ASP A 432 -7.42 -30.72 41.77
C ASP A 432 -6.31 -30.38 42.80
N LEU A 433 -6.09 -29.08 43.07
CA LEU A 433 -5.12 -28.60 44.06
C LEU A 433 -5.73 -28.39 45.46
N ASP A 434 -7.04 -28.58 45.65
CA ASP A 434 -7.73 -28.51 46.94
C ASP A 434 -7.40 -29.74 47.79
N SER A 435 -6.42 -29.58 48.67
CA SER A 435 -5.86 -30.68 49.45
C SER A 435 -6.67 -31.01 50.70
N ASN A 436 -7.49 -30.07 51.18
CA ASN A 436 -8.29 -30.22 52.39
C ASN A 436 -9.79 -30.47 52.09
N GLY A 437 -10.22 -30.28 50.85
CA GLY A 437 -11.57 -30.52 50.36
C GLY A 437 -12.61 -29.51 50.85
N ASP A 438 -12.19 -28.29 51.21
CA ASP A 438 -13.09 -27.27 51.75
C ASP A 438 -13.80 -26.43 50.67
N GLY A 439 -13.46 -26.65 49.38
CA GLY A 439 -14.07 -25.98 48.25
C GLY A 439 -13.47 -24.59 47.96
N LEU A 440 -12.40 -24.22 48.65
CA LEU A 440 -11.63 -22.99 48.46
C LEU A 440 -10.16 -23.33 48.22
N PHE A 441 -9.53 -22.69 47.23
CA PHE A 441 -8.08 -22.72 47.12
C PHE A 441 -7.49 -21.62 48.00
N SER A 442 -6.80 -21.99 49.09
CA SER A 442 -6.36 -21.07 50.14
C SER A 442 -5.00 -21.45 50.74
N ALA A 443 -4.46 -20.64 51.67
CA ALA A 443 -3.21 -20.94 52.37
C ALA A 443 -3.23 -22.25 53.20
N ALA A 444 -4.41 -22.87 53.36
CA ALA A 444 -4.52 -24.21 53.94
C ALA A 444 -4.11 -25.32 52.96
N ASP A 445 -3.99 -25.01 51.66
CA ASP A 445 -3.63 -25.96 50.61
C ASP A 445 -2.14 -26.08 50.36
N ALA A 446 -1.71 -27.32 50.14
CA ALA A 446 -0.29 -27.66 49.99
C ALA A 446 0.42 -26.91 48.85
N ARG A 447 -0.31 -26.56 47.78
CA ARG A 447 0.23 -25.92 46.57
C ARG A 447 -0.07 -24.43 46.48
N PHE A 448 -0.61 -23.80 47.52
CA PHE A 448 -0.97 -22.37 47.51
C PHE A 448 0.25 -21.46 47.29
N THR A 449 1.43 -21.86 47.77
CA THR A 449 2.68 -21.12 47.57
C THR A 449 3.32 -21.33 46.20
N ASP A 450 2.83 -22.28 45.41
CA ASP A 450 3.42 -22.64 44.12
C ASP A 450 2.69 -21.92 42.98
N VAL A 451 1.36 -21.75 43.11
CA VAL A 451 0.53 -21.01 42.15
C VAL A 451 0.95 -19.53 42.08
N ARG A 452 0.94 -18.99 40.86
CA ARG A 452 1.30 -17.62 40.53
C ARG A 452 0.16 -16.94 39.76
N VAL A 453 0.22 -15.62 39.71
CA VAL A 453 -0.55 -14.80 38.78
C VAL A 453 0.45 -14.19 37.80
N TRP A 454 0.26 -14.45 36.51
CA TRP A 454 1.04 -13.86 35.44
C TRP A 454 0.34 -12.60 34.93
N ARG A 455 1.00 -11.45 35.12
CA ARG A 455 0.61 -10.18 34.50
C ARG A 455 1.62 -9.87 33.41
N ASP A 456 1.23 -10.12 32.17
CA ASP A 456 2.06 -9.83 31.01
C ASP A 456 2.11 -8.30 30.79
N LEU A 457 3.18 -7.66 31.24
CA LEU A 457 3.31 -6.21 31.32
C LEU A 457 3.72 -5.58 29.99
N ASN A 458 4.39 -6.32 29.12
CA ASN A 458 4.75 -5.88 27.77
C ASN A 458 3.86 -6.47 26.67
N GLN A 459 2.91 -7.34 27.03
CA GLN A 459 1.95 -7.96 26.13
C GLN A 459 2.66 -8.67 24.96
N ASP A 460 3.63 -9.53 25.29
CA ASP A 460 4.36 -10.32 24.29
C ASP A 460 4.06 -11.82 24.34
N GLY A 461 3.25 -12.28 25.30
CA GLY A 461 2.90 -13.69 25.48
C GLY A 461 4.05 -14.54 26.01
N GLN A 462 5.16 -13.95 26.48
CA GLN A 462 6.30 -14.68 27.01
C GLN A 462 6.52 -14.35 28.48
N SER A 463 6.25 -15.30 29.37
CA SER A 463 6.39 -15.04 30.80
C SER A 463 7.83 -14.75 31.22
N GLN A 464 8.06 -13.60 31.88
CA GLN A 464 9.34 -13.28 32.51
C GLN A 464 9.23 -13.12 34.03
N ALA A 465 10.36 -13.21 34.73
CA ALA A 465 10.38 -13.30 36.20
C ALA A 465 9.76 -12.08 36.92
N ASN A 466 9.80 -10.90 36.29
CA ASN A 466 9.19 -9.66 36.81
C ASN A 466 7.67 -9.58 36.58
N GLU A 467 7.08 -10.57 35.92
CA GLU A 467 5.65 -10.66 35.57
C GLU A 467 4.90 -11.72 36.37
N LEU A 468 5.62 -12.59 37.08
CA LEU A 468 5.07 -13.68 37.87
C LEU A 468 4.97 -13.27 39.34
N PHE A 469 3.74 -13.10 39.81
CA PHE A 469 3.44 -12.68 41.17
C PHE A 469 2.90 -13.86 41.99
N THR A 470 3.25 -13.94 43.28
CA THR A 470 2.60 -14.90 44.18
C THR A 470 1.22 -14.40 44.59
N LEU A 471 0.30 -15.31 44.91
CA LEU A 471 -1.01 -14.95 45.47
C LEU A 471 -0.87 -14.06 46.71
N SER A 472 0.10 -14.38 47.58
CA SER A 472 0.38 -13.62 48.80
C SER A 472 0.87 -12.19 48.53
N THR A 473 1.71 -11.98 47.51
CA THR A 473 2.22 -10.64 47.14
C THR A 473 1.14 -9.75 46.54
N LEU A 474 0.13 -10.34 45.90
CA LEU A 474 -1.06 -9.63 45.41
C LEU A 474 -2.17 -9.52 46.47
N GLY A 475 -1.90 -10.01 47.69
CA GLY A 475 -2.85 -9.95 48.80
C GLY A 475 -4.09 -10.84 48.61
N ILE A 476 -4.01 -11.90 47.80
CA ILE A 476 -5.09 -12.87 47.58
C ILE A 476 -5.06 -13.91 48.71
N ALA A 477 -6.19 -14.09 49.40
CA ALA A 477 -6.33 -15.00 50.55
C ALA A 477 -6.98 -16.34 50.18
N SER A 478 -8.00 -16.33 49.30
CA SER A 478 -8.66 -17.55 48.82
C SER A 478 -9.34 -17.34 47.46
N ILE A 479 -9.53 -18.41 46.70
CA ILE A 479 -10.27 -18.46 45.43
C ILE A 479 -11.37 -19.52 45.52
N THR A 480 -12.58 -19.23 45.04
CA THR A 480 -13.68 -20.22 44.97
C THR A 480 -13.45 -21.22 43.84
N LEU A 481 -13.68 -22.52 44.12
CA LEU A 481 -13.47 -23.60 43.13
C LEU A 481 -14.72 -23.98 42.33
N THR A 482 -15.87 -23.44 42.72
CA THR A 482 -17.13 -23.63 41.99
C THR A 482 -17.60 -22.27 41.48
N PRO A 483 -17.79 -22.10 40.16
CA PRO A 483 -18.26 -20.83 39.63
C PRO A 483 -19.66 -20.50 40.17
N THR A 484 -19.87 -19.22 40.48
CA THR A 484 -21.14 -18.66 40.95
C THR A 484 -22.06 -18.27 39.80
N ASP A 485 -21.50 -18.08 38.60
CA ASP A 485 -22.23 -17.74 37.38
C ASP A 485 -21.60 -18.50 36.19
N THR A 486 -22.41 -19.08 35.33
CA THR A 486 -21.99 -19.81 34.12
C THR A 486 -22.57 -19.18 32.85
N GLN A 487 -23.00 -17.92 32.92
CA GLN A 487 -23.41 -17.16 31.75
C GLN A 487 -22.19 -16.76 30.93
N ARG A 488 -22.26 -17.10 29.65
CA ARG A 488 -21.32 -16.71 28.59
C ARG A 488 -21.41 -15.20 28.33
N VAL A 489 -20.29 -14.50 28.48
CA VAL A 489 -20.15 -13.04 28.28
C VAL A 489 -19.08 -12.78 27.24
N ASN A 490 -19.44 -12.10 26.15
CA ASN A 490 -18.48 -11.63 25.16
C ASN A 490 -17.70 -10.43 25.72
N LEU A 491 -16.38 -10.54 25.81
CA LEU A 491 -15.49 -9.49 26.31
C LEU A 491 -14.98 -8.55 25.20
N GLY A 492 -15.45 -8.74 23.96
CA GLY A 492 -14.91 -8.08 22.77
C GLY A 492 -13.68 -8.79 22.22
N ASN A 493 -13.15 -8.32 21.10
CA ASN A 493 -11.83 -8.72 20.61
C ASN A 493 -11.65 -10.23 20.31
N GLY A 494 -12.76 -10.97 20.15
CA GLY A 494 -12.75 -12.43 19.95
C GLY A 494 -12.73 -13.25 21.24
N ASN A 495 -12.57 -12.62 22.40
CA ASN A 495 -12.47 -13.26 23.71
C ASN A 495 -13.84 -13.38 24.39
N VAL A 496 -14.06 -14.47 25.12
CA VAL A 496 -15.34 -14.75 25.79
C VAL A 496 -15.10 -15.33 27.17
N MET A 497 -15.92 -14.98 28.16
CA MET A 497 -15.88 -15.57 29.49
C MET A 497 -17.11 -16.45 29.71
N ASP A 498 -16.90 -17.75 29.95
CA ASP A 498 -17.99 -18.74 30.00
C ASP A 498 -18.42 -19.08 31.45
N ALA A 499 -17.59 -18.76 32.44
CA ALA A 499 -17.93 -18.91 33.86
C ALA A 499 -17.21 -17.87 34.74
N ARG A 500 -17.80 -17.55 35.89
CA ARG A 500 -17.28 -16.60 36.88
C ARG A 500 -17.42 -17.15 38.29
N GLY A 501 -16.37 -16.98 39.08
CA GLY A 501 -16.33 -17.19 40.52
C GLY A 501 -15.83 -15.93 41.23
N SER A 502 -15.36 -16.08 42.45
CA SER A 502 -14.81 -14.97 43.24
C SER A 502 -13.53 -15.36 43.96
N TYR A 503 -12.71 -14.37 44.26
CA TYR A 503 -11.60 -14.52 45.19
C TYR A 503 -11.73 -13.49 46.31
N THR A 504 -11.14 -13.80 47.47
CA THR A 504 -11.12 -12.90 48.63
C THR A 504 -9.69 -12.43 48.85
N ARG A 505 -9.53 -11.13 49.11
CA ARG A 505 -8.27 -10.50 49.48
C ARG A 505 -8.05 -10.58 50.99
N THR A 506 -6.79 -10.46 51.40
CA THR A 506 -6.36 -10.42 52.81
C THR A 506 -6.96 -9.26 53.59
N ASP A 507 -7.39 -8.19 52.92
CA ASP A 507 -8.11 -7.05 53.50
C ASP A 507 -9.63 -7.25 53.58
N GLY A 508 -10.13 -8.41 53.15
CA GLY A 508 -11.54 -8.80 53.18
C GLY A 508 -12.36 -8.33 51.98
N ARG A 509 -11.78 -7.60 51.01
CA ARG A 509 -12.46 -7.30 49.74
C ARG A 509 -12.56 -8.55 48.88
N SER A 510 -13.56 -8.60 48.01
CA SER A 510 -13.71 -9.65 47.01
C SER A 510 -13.40 -9.11 45.61
N GLY A 511 -12.89 -9.96 44.74
CA GLY A 511 -12.74 -9.70 43.31
C GLY A 511 -13.25 -10.88 42.48
N THR A 512 -13.23 -10.74 41.16
CA THR A 512 -13.77 -11.74 40.23
C THR A 512 -12.68 -12.67 39.70
N VAL A 513 -13.02 -13.95 39.55
CA VAL A 513 -12.23 -14.91 38.76
C VAL A 513 -13.09 -15.34 37.58
N GLY A 514 -12.54 -15.29 36.36
CA GLY A 514 -13.21 -15.71 35.14
C GLY A 514 -12.57 -16.96 34.54
N ASN A 515 -13.38 -17.82 33.93
CA ASN A 515 -12.92 -18.83 32.97
C ASN A 515 -12.97 -18.21 31.58
N LEU A 516 -11.82 -17.84 31.05
CA LEU A 516 -11.68 -17.03 29.86
C LEU A 516 -11.36 -17.89 28.65
N GLN A 517 -12.18 -17.86 27.60
CA GLN A 517 -11.89 -18.37 26.27
C GLN A 517 -11.14 -17.30 25.47
N LEU A 518 -9.83 -17.49 25.28
CA LEU A 518 -9.02 -16.60 24.46
C LEU A 518 -9.34 -16.81 22.98
N GLY A 519 -9.52 -15.71 22.23
CA GLY A 519 -9.56 -15.78 20.78
C GLY A 519 -8.16 -16.15 20.27
N VAL A 520 -8.05 -17.11 19.35
CA VAL A 520 -6.77 -17.45 18.72
C VAL A 520 -6.91 -17.24 17.23
N ASP A 521 -5.97 -16.51 16.65
CA ASP A 521 -5.82 -16.41 15.20
C ASP A 521 -4.81 -17.48 14.75
N GLN A 522 -5.35 -18.63 14.34
CA GLN A 522 -4.58 -19.78 13.90
C GLN A 522 -3.85 -19.55 12.58
N PHE A 523 -4.23 -18.52 11.80
CA PHE A 523 -3.58 -18.23 10.53
C PHE A 523 -2.13 -17.74 10.75
N TYR A 524 -1.90 -17.04 11.87
CA TYR A 524 -0.60 -16.51 12.27
C TYR A 524 0.06 -17.37 13.34
N ARG A 525 1.23 -17.90 12.99
CA ARG A 525 2.00 -18.83 13.81
C ARG A 525 3.49 -18.68 13.60
N ASP A 526 4.26 -19.14 14.58
CA ASP A 526 5.72 -19.18 14.56
C ASP A 526 6.25 -20.58 14.91
N TYR A 527 6.91 -21.22 13.94
CA TYR A 527 7.50 -22.55 14.06
C TYR A 527 8.93 -22.56 14.61
N ARG A 528 9.55 -21.42 14.94
CA ARG A 528 10.95 -21.38 15.45
C ARG A 528 11.15 -22.18 16.73
N GLY A 529 10.09 -22.25 17.56
CA GLY A 529 10.03 -23.01 18.79
C GLY A 529 9.61 -24.48 18.62
N ALA A 530 9.11 -24.88 17.44
CA ALA A 530 8.48 -26.17 17.23
C ALA A 530 9.39 -27.32 17.68
N HIS A 531 8.84 -28.28 18.41
CA HIS A 531 9.58 -29.44 18.87
C HIS A 531 10.11 -30.28 17.70
N ASP A 532 9.32 -30.39 16.63
CA ASP A 532 9.73 -31.01 15.37
C ASP A 532 10.41 -30.00 14.45
N LYS A 533 11.70 -29.70 14.71
CA LYS A 533 12.49 -28.81 13.85
C LYS A 533 12.83 -29.46 12.51
N VAL A 534 12.58 -28.73 11.43
CA VAL A 534 12.90 -29.17 10.07
C VAL A 534 14.22 -28.55 9.62
N THR A 535 15.17 -29.37 9.18
CA THR A 535 16.39 -28.87 8.55
C THR A 535 16.16 -28.68 7.06
N ILE A 536 16.35 -27.44 6.57
CA ILE A 536 16.21 -27.15 5.14
C ILE A 536 17.31 -27.85 4.34
N SER A 537 16.91 -28.72 3.43
CA SER A 537 17.81 -29.44 2.52
C SER A 537 18.46 -28.51 1.50
N GLU A 538 19.64 -28.86 0.98
CA GLU A 538 20.35 -28.04 0.00
C GLU A 538 19.51 -27.79 -1.28
N ALA A 539 18.80 -28.81 -1.75
CA ALA A 539 17.92 -28.69 -2.91
C ALA A 539 16.72 -27.75 -2.64
N ALA A 540 16.19 -27.73 -1.42
CA ALA A 540 15.10 -26.85 -1.04
C ALA A 540 15.53 -25.38 -0.87
N ARG A 541 16.80 -25.11 -0.51
CA ARG A 541 17.33 -23.73 -0.45
C ARG A 541 17.34 -23.01 -1.80
N ALA A 542 17.36 -23.75 -2.89
CA ALA A 542 17.29 -23.20 -4.24
C ALA A 542 15.86 -22.80 -4.65
N LEU A 543 14.83 -23.19 -3.87
CA LEU A 543 13.45 -22.79 -4.12
C LEU A 543 13.17 -21.37 -3.64
N PRO A 544 12.16 -20.68 -4.20
CA PRO A 544 11.60 -19.44 -3.67
C PRO A 544 11.33 -19.49 -2.16
N ALA A 545 11.59 -18.39 -1.47
CA ALA A 545 11.42 -18.27 -0.02
C ALA A 545 9.97 -17.87 0.31
N ILE A 546 9.06 -18.83 0.18
CA ILE A 546 7.62 -18.61 0.32
C ILE A 546 7.17 -19.06 1.72
N SER A 547 6.74 -18.12 2.56
CA SER A 547 6.13 -18.44 3.87
C SER A 547 4.81 -19.18 3.71
N GLY A 548 4.57 -20.19 4.53
CA GLY A 548 3.27 -20.87 4.63
C GLY A 548 2.27 -20.08 5.48
N SER A 549 1.07 -20.61 5.71
CA SER A 549 0.06 -20.09 6.66
C SER A 549 -0.59 -21.22 7.50
N GLY A 550 -1.26 -20.88 8.61
CA GLY A 550 -2.00 -21.86 9.40
C GLY A 550 -1.17 -23.04 9.93
N ALA A 551 -1.61 -24.26 9.72
CA ALA A 551 -0.85 -25.46 10.06
C ALA A 551 0.18 -25.89 8.99
N VAL A 552 0.36 -25.13 7.90
CA VAL A 552 1.27 -25.46 6.81
C VAL A 552 2.60 -24.70 6.96
N ARG A 553 3.73 -25.40 6.96
CA ARG A 553 5.09 -24.81 7.11
C ARG A 553 5.51 -24.01 5.87
N ASP A 554 6.60 -23.26 6.01
CA ASP A 554 7.23 -22.55 4.89
C ASP A 554 7.68 -23.52 3.78
N LEU A 555 7.66 -23.06 2.52
CA LEU A 555 7.80 -23.92 1.34
C LEU A 555 9.11 -24.71 1.35
N GLN A 556 10.21 -24.09 1.76
CA GLN A 556 11.52 -24.74 1.81
C GLN A 556 11.60 -25.82 2.89
N GLU A 557 10.92 -25.62 4.03
CA GLU A 557 10.79 -26.64 5.08
C GLU A 557 9.91 -27.78 4.59
N ALA A 558 8.72 -27.46 4.06
CA ALA A 558 7.78 -28.44 3.53
C ALA A 558 8.39 -29.28 2.39
N ALA A 559 9.14 -28.65 1.47
CA ALA A 559 9.83 -29.33 0.39
C ALA A 559 10.98 -30.22 0.90
N SER A 560 11.56 -29.89 2.05
CA SER A 560 12.55 -30.76 2.71
C SER A 560 11.89 -31.98 3.36
N LEU A 561 10.61 -31.88 3.75
CA LEU A 561 9.81 -33.00 4.25
C LEU A 561 9.21 -33.86 3.13
N SER A 562 8.92 -33.27 1.96
CA SER A 562 8.23 -33.93 0.85
C SER A 562 9.05 -33.88 -0.45
N PRO A 563 9.71 -34.99 -0.84
CA PRO A 563 10.40 -35.08 -2.13
C PRO A 563 9.47 -34.83 -3.32
N ALA A 564 8.20 -35.20 -3.21
CA ALA A 564 7.20 -34.96 -4.25
C ALA A 564 6.91 -33.46 -4.41
N LEU A 565 6.80 -32.72 -3.30
CA LEU A 565 6.63 -31.27 -3.34
C LEU A 565 7.85 -30.58 -3.93
N LEU A 566 9.07 -30.98 -3.50
CA LEU A 566 10.32 -30.44 -4.03
C LEU A 566 10.38 -30.58 -5.56
N VAL A 567 10.10 -31.77 -6.10
CA VAL A 567 10.10 -32.01 -7.55
C VAL A 567 9.00 -31.20 -8.25
N ALA A 568 7.81 -31.13 -7.66
CA ALA A 568 6.68 -30.38 -8.25
C ALA A 568 7.00 -28.89 -8.37
N VAL A 569 7.58 -28.27 -7.33
CA VAL A 569 7.97 -26.85 -7.36
C VAL A 569 9.13 -26.63 -8.34
N GLN A 570 10.14 -27.49 -8.35
CA GLN A 570 11.27 -27.37 -9.28
C GLN A 570 10.81 -27.39 -10.75
N ALA A 571 9.80 -28.20 -11.07
CA ALA A 571 9.23 -28.25 -12.42
C ALA A 571 8.56 -26.94 -12.84
N LEU A 572 8.06 -26.13 -11.90
CA LEU A 572 7.46 -24.82 -12.20
C LEU A 572 8.52 -23.77 -12.55
N LEU A 573 9.72 -23.88 -12.00
CA LEU A 573 10.80 -22.90 -12.17
C LEU A 573 11.49 -23.00 -13.55
N SER A 574 11.24 -24.05 -14.33
CA SER A 574 11.91 -24.29 -15.62
C SER A 574 11.03 -23.91 -16.82
N GLY A 575 11.01 -22.62 -17.18
CA GLY A 575 10.47 -22.14 -18.47
C GLY A 575 9.04 -22.60 -18.80
N THR A 576 8.20 -22.78 -17.77
CA THR A 576 6.82 -23.25 -17.93
C THR A 576 5.90 -22.10 -18.30
N THR A 577 4.93 -22.38 -19.19
CA THR A 577 3.92 -21.40 -19.58
C THR A 577 2.98 -21.08 -18.40
N GLN A 578 2.40 -19.88 -18.37
CA GLN A 578 1.39 -19.46 -17.37
C GLN A 578 0.28 -20.49 -17.19
N GLY A 579 -0.27 -21.02 -18.29
CA GLY A 579 -1.33 -22.04 -18.24
C GLY A 579 -0.86 -23.34 -17.57
N THR A 580 0.38 -23.77 -17.83
CA THR A 580 0.98 -24.94 -17.19
C THR A 580 1.24 -24.69 -15.72
N LEU A 581 1.74 -23.50 -15.37
CA LEU A 581 2.03 -23.11 -13.99
C LEU A 581 0.74 -23.05 -13.17
N ARG A 582 -0.31 -22.40 -13.69
CA ARG A 582 -1.63 -22.35 -13.07
C ARG A 582 -2.30 -23.72 -12.94
N ALA A 583 -2.12 -24.62 -13.91
CA ALA A 583 -2.67 -25.98 -13.82
C ALA A 583 -1.94 -26.84 -12.78
N ALA A 584 -0.62 -26.68 -12.64
CA ALA A 584 0.18 -27.47 -11.72
C ALA A 584 0.13 -26.95 -10.27
N LEU A 585 -0.30 -25.70 -10.05
CA LEU A 585 -0.45 -25.12 -8.72
C LEU A 585 -1.38 -25.93 -7.80
N ASP A 586 -2.44 -26.54 -8.32
CA ASP A 586 -3.34 -27.34 -7.49
C ASP A 586 -2.61 -28.54 -6.87
N GLN A 587 -1.74 -29.18 -7.64
CA GLN A 587 -0.92 -30.28 -7.15
C GLN A 587 0.11 -29.78 -6.13
N VAL A 588 0.76 -28.64 -6.38
CA VAL A 588 1.74 -28.06 -5.45
C VAL A 588 1.08 -27.71 -4.12
N ILE A 589 -0.07 -27.02 -4.14
CA ILE A 589 -0.80 -26.63 -2.94
C ILE A 589 -1.27 -27.85 -2.15
N ALA A 590 -1.80 -28.88 -2.83
CA ALA A 590 -2.21 -30.11 -2.18
C ALA A 590 -1.02 -30.86 -1.54
N LEU A 591 0.10 -30.98 -2.25
CA LEU A 591 1.33 -31.59 -1.71
C LEU A 591 1.88 -30.78 -0.54
N TRP A 592 1.80 -29.47 -0.61
CA TRP A 592 2.24 -28.59 0.46
C TRP A 592 1.36 -28.71 1.71
N ALA A 593 0.04 -28.65 1.56
CA ALA A 593 -0.93 -28.89 2.64
C ALA A 593 -0.73 -30.28 3.28
N SER A 594 -0.38 -31.30 2.50
CA SER A 594 -0.15 -32.67 2.98
C SER A 594 1.06 -32.81 3.92
N THR A 595 1.96 -31.81 3.95
CA THR A 595 3.08 -31.79 4.91
C THR A 595 2.66 -31.35 6.31
N SER A 596 1.45 -30.80 6.45
CA SER A 596 0.90 -30.39 7.74
C SER A 596 0.58 -31.62 8.61
N THR A 597 0.87 -31.50 9.90
CA THR A 597 0.50 -32.49 10.93
C THR A 597 -0.96 -32.34 11.38
N MET A 598 -1.59 -31.20 11.09
CA MET A 598 -3.00 -30.97 11.39
C MET A 598 -3.89 -31.82 10.48
N ARG A 599 -4.74 -32.64 11.11
CA ARG A 599 -5.84 -33.32 10.40
C ARG A 599 -6.94 -32.32 10.04
N SER A 600 -7.44 -32.39 8.81
CA SER A 600 -8.68 -31.72 8.41
C SER A 600 -9.88 -32.24 9.21
N SER A 601 -11.00 -31.53 9.18
CA SER A 601 -12.25 -31.98 9.80
C SER A 601 -12.67 -33.36 9.30
N GLU A 602 -12.53 -33.60 8.00
CA GLU A 602 -12.83 -34.90 7.36
C GLU A 602 -11.89 -36.00 7.86
N GLU A 603 -10.57 -35.77 7.81
CA GLU A 603 -9.56 -36.72 8.28
C GLU A 603 -9.73 -37.06 9.77
N LEU A 604 -10.09 -36.07 10.59
CA LEU A 604 -10.37 -36.23 12.02
C LEU A 604 -11.61 -37.09 12.26
N LEU A 605 -12.73 -36.75 11.62
CA LEU A 605 -14.01 -37.39 11.80
C LEU A 605 -14.01 -38.84 11.28
N GLU A 606 -13.39 -39.10 10.14
CA GLU A 606 -13.29 -40.44 9.58
C GLU A 606 -12.37 -41.35 10.41
N ALA A 607 -11.36 -40.77 11.06
CA ALA A 607 -10.49 -41.50 11.99
C ALA A 607 -11.11 -41.69 13.39
N SER A 608 -12.23 -41.00 13.71
CA SER A 608 -12.89 -41.13 15.00
C SER A 608 -13.68 -42.46 15.05
N GLY A 609 -13.45 -43.32 16.04
CA GLY A 609 -14.27 -44.52 16.32
C GLY A 609 -13.92 -45.82 15.58
N GLU A 610 -14.69 -46.88 15.87
CA GLU A 610 -14.45 -48.24 15.33
C GLU A 610 -15.24 -48.49 14.02
N GLY A 611 -14.53 -48.79 12.92
CA GLY A 611 -15.11 -49.18 11.62
C GLY A 611 -14.93 -48.14 10.51
N ASN A 612 -15.35 -48.45 9.28
CA ASN A 612 -15.25 -47.52 8.15
C ASN A 612 -16.29 -46.39 8.29
N ARG A 613 -15.78 -45.17 8.40
CA ARG A 613 -16.56 -43.94 8.41
C ARG A 613 -16.24 -43.10 7.19
N THR A 614 -17.23 -42.39 6.66
CA THR A 614 -17.08 -41.54 5.48
C THR A 614 -17.85 -40.24 5.66
N VAL A 615 -17.21 -39.11 5.37
CA VAL A 615 -17.82 -37.78 5.46
C VAL A 615 -18.07 -37.23 4.06
N TYR A 616 -19.19 -36.52 3.88
CA TYR A 616 -19.50 -35.84 2.62
C TYR A 616 -19.87 -34.38 2.88
N TYR A 617 -19.13 -33.45 2.28
CA TYR A 617 -19.49 -32.04 2.19
C TYR A 617 -20.38 -31.78 0.99
N HIS A 618 -21.46 -31.03 1.17
CA HIS A 618 -22.31 -30.61 0.06
C HIS A 618 -23.10 -29.33 0.37
N GLY A 619 -23.51 -28.61 -0.68
CA GLY A 619 -24.50 -27.55 -0.58
C GLY A 619 -25.93 -28.08 -0.39
N TRP A 620 -26.92 -27.20 -0.49
CA TRP A 620 -28.33 -27.63 -0.44
C TRP A 620 -28.71 -28.43 -1.68
N VAL A 621 -29.32 -29.60 -1.46
CA VAL A 621 -29.77 -30.47 -2.56
C VAL A 621 -30.88 -29.75 -3.35
N PRO A 622 -30.71 -29.50 -4.66
CA PRO A 622 -31.73 -28.82 -5.45
C PRO A 622 -33.03 -29.62 -5.50
N GLY A 623 -34.17 -28.93 -5.52
CA GLY A 623 -35.49 -29.59 -5.63
C GLY A 623 -35.63 -30.47 -6.89
N SER A 624 -34.94 -30.09 -7.97
CA SER A 624 -34.85 -30.87 -9.21
C SER A 624 -34.14 -32.21 -9.02
N VAL A 625 -33.10 -32.26 -8.19
CA VAL A 625 -32.36 -33.49 -7.84
C VAL A 625 -33.15 -34.32 -6.83
N ALA A 626 -33.71 -33.67 -5.80
CA ALA A 626 -34.52 -34.34 -4.78
C ALA A 626 -35.71 -35.11 -5.39
N SER A 627 -36.33 -34.55 -6.42
CA SER A 627 -37.47 -35.18 -7.12
C SER A 627 -37.12 -36.46 -7.88
N GLN A 628 -35.83 -36.72 -8.14
CA GLN A 628 -35.34 -37.90 -8.86
C GLN A 628 -35.08 -39.11 -7.95
N GLY A 629 -35.25 -38.95 -6.64
CA GLY A 629 -35.13 -40.03 -5.65
C GLY A 629 -33.74 -40.14 -5.00
N GLU A 630 -33.65 -41.02 -4.00
CA GLU A 630 -32.50 -41.14 -3.08
C GLU A 630 -31.17 -41.43 -3.79
N ALA A 631 -31.18 -42.26 -4.84
CA ALA A 631 -29.98 -42.57 -5.60
C ALA A 631 -29.39 -41.36 -6.33
N ALA A 632 -30.25 -40.49 -6.88
CA ALA A 632 -29.82 -39.26 -7.56
C ALA A 632 -29.27 -38.23 -6.55
N VAL A 633 -29.91 -38.12 -5.38
CA VAL A 633 -29.43 -37.27 -4.28
C VAL A 633 -28.04 -37.72 -3.82
N LEU A 634 -27.84 -39.02 -3.60
CA LEU A 634 -26.55 -39.54 -3.16
C LEU A 634 -25.45 -39.35 -4.22
N ALA A 635 -25.78 -39.53 -5.51
CA ALA A 635 -24.84 -39.26 -6.61
C ALA A 635 -24.43 -37.79 -6.64
N TRP A 636 -25.39 -36.87 -6.51
CA TRP A 636 -25.14 -35.44 -6.46
C TRP A 636 -24.28 -35.04 -5.25
N ILE A 637 -24.57 -35.56 -4.05
CA ILE A 637 -23.76 -35.29 -2.84
C ILE A 637 -22.30 -35.72 -3.05
N LYS A 638 -22.07 -36.89 -3.67
CA LYS A 638 -20.71 -37.39 -3.94
C LYS A 638 -19.96 -36.52 -4.95
N GLU A 639 -20.65 -36.07 -5.99
CA GLU A 639 -20.09 -35.16 -6.99
C GLU A 639 -19.68 -33.83 -6.35
N GLN A 640 -20.54 -33.27 -5.50
CA GLN A 640 -20.26 -32.06 -4.73
C GLN A 640 -19.06 -32.21 -3.81
N HIS A 641 -19.01 -33.30 -3.06
CA HIS A 641 -17.91 -33.58 -2.16
C HIS A 641 -16.56 -33.76 -2.88
N THR A 642 -16.56 -34.33 -4.09
CA THR A 642 -15.33 -34.52 -4.89
C THR A 642 -14.65 -33.18 -5.19
N GLN A 643 -15.41 -32.09 -5.27
CA GLN A 643 -14.88 -30.72 -5.45
C GLN A 643 -14.56 -30.07 -4.10
N LEU A 644 -15.49 -30.13 -3.14
CA LEU A 644 -15.40 -29.39 -1.88
C LEU A 644 -14.45 -30.00 -0.85
N GLY A 645 -14.43 -31.33 -0.69
CA GLY A 645 -13.64 -32.01 0.35
C GLY A 645 -12.15 -31.65 0.30
N PRO A 646 -11.47 -31.81 -0.85
CA PRO A 646 -10.07 -31.42 -0.99
C PRO A 646 -9.82 -29.93 -0.73
N ILE A 647 -10.69 -29.05 -1.26
CA ILE A 647 -10.56 -27.59 -1.09
C ILE A 647 -10.70 -27.20 0.38
N ILE A 648 -11.73 -27.70 1.07
CA ILE A 648 -11.98 -27.42 2.49
C ILE A 648 -10.79 -27.93 3.32
N GLY A 649 -10.33 -29.16 3.09
CA GLY A 649 -9.20 -29.72 3.83
C GLY A 649 -7.90 -28.94 3.63
N ILE A 650 -7.65 -28.42 2.44
CA ILE A 650 -6.50 -27.54 2.17
C ILE A 650 -6.69 -26.21 2.90
N LEU A 651 -7.84 -25.55 2.76
CA LEU A 651 -8.11 -24.26 3.38
C LEU A 651 -8.08 -24.35 4.91
N GLU A 652 -8.58 -25.41 5.51
CA GLU A 652 -8.46 -25.67 6.96
C GLU A 652 -7.01 -25.71 7.40
N LYS A 653 -6.14 -26.42 6.64
CA LYS A 653 -4.71 -26.51 6.96
C LYS A 653 -4.00 -25.18 6.76
N PHE A 654 -4.26 -24.45 5.67
CA PHE A 654 -3.67 -23.11 5.45
C PHE A 654 -4.27 -22.04 6.39
N ASN A 655 -5.47 -22.25 6.92
CA ASN A 655 -6.06 -21.38 7.93
C ASN A 655 -5.59 -21.73 9.35
N GLY A 656 -5.24 -23.00 9.59
CA GLY A 656 -4.88 -23.50 10.92
C GLY A 656 -6.10 -23.81 11.81
N SER A 657 -7.33 -23.72 11.29
CA SER A 657 -8.55 -24.04 12.04
C SER A 657 -9.44 -25.00 11.27
N ARG A 658 -10.11 -25.89 12.00
CA ARG A 658 -11.12 -26.80 11.46
C ARG A 658 -12.47 -26.12 11.40
N MET A 659 -13.20 -26.28 10.31
CA MET A 659 -14.57 -25.79 10.23
C MET A 659 -15.52 -26.49 11.20
N VAL A 660 -15.27 -27.78 11.46
CA VAL A 660 -16.10 -28.59 12.34
C VAL A 660 -15.55 -28.53 13.76
N SER A 661 -16.43 -28.25 14.72
CA SER A 661 -16.14 -28.35 16.15
C SER A 661 -16.84 -29.57 16.74
N GLU A 662 -16.14 -30.32 17.59
CA GLU A 662 -16.70 -31.43 18.37
C GLU A 662 -16.77 -31.04 19.85
N GLN A 663 -17.98 -30.96 20.41
CA GLN A 663 -18.19 -30.68 21.83
C GLN A 663 -19.10 -31.72 22.46
N ASN A 664 -18.65 -32.39 23.52
CA ASN A 664 -19.42 -33.43 24.23
C ASN A 664 -19.98 -34.54 23.30
N GLY A 665 -19.23 -34.89 22.25
CA GLY A 665 -19.63 -35.87 21.23
C GLY A 665 -20.68 -35.36 20.23
N GLN A 666 -21.02 -34.07 20.26
CA GLN A 666 -21.81 -33.40 19.22
C GLN A 666 -20.89 -32.75 18.19
N ILE A 667 -21.15 -33.06 16.93
CA ILE A 667 -20.42 -32.51 15.79
C ILE A 667 -21.19 -31.28 15.31
N THR A 668 -20.53 -30.14 15.23
CA THR A 668 -21.16 -28.87 14.84
C THR A 668 -20.42 -28.19 13.70
N LEU A 669 -21.18 -27.59 12.79
CA LEU A 669 -20.69 -26.81 11.66
C LEU A 669 -21.62 -25.61 11.46
N CYS A 670 -21.09 -24.39 11.52
CA CYS A 670 -21.85 -23.14 11.41
C CYS A 670 -23.10 -23.10 12.32
N GLY A 671 -22.97 -23.57 13.57
CA GLY A 671 -24.06 -23.60 14.55
C GLY A 671 -25.12 -24.68 14.33
N ARG A 672 -24.93 -25.59 13.38
CA ARG A 672 -25.80 -26.75 13.14
C ARG A 672 -25.15 -28.02 13.64
N THR A 673 -25.93 -28.91 14.24
CA THR A 673 -25.46 -30.21 14.74
C THR A 673 -25.65 -31.30 13.70
N PHE A 674 -24.66 -32.18 13.57
CA PHE A 674 -24.64 -33.32 12.65
C PHE A 674 -24.45 -34.62 13.42
N ALA A 675 -24.95 -35.71 12.84
CA ALA A 675 -24.88 -37.03 13.44
C ALA A 675 -24.54 -38.09 12.39
N TRP A 676 -23.84 -39.12 12.84
CA TRP A 676 -23.50 -40.30 12.06
C TRP A 676 -24.75 -41.10 11.69
N GLN A 677 -24.82 -41.55 10.43
CA GLN A 677 -25.88 -42.39 9.89
C GLN A 677 -25.31 -43.74 9.43
N ARG A 678 -25.95 -44.85 9.80
CA ARG A 678 -25.53 -46.18 9.33
C ARG A 678 -26.20 -46.50 7.99
N VAL A 679 -25.39 -46.73 6.97
CA VAL A 679 -25.84 -47.12 5.62
C VAL A 679 -25.39 -48.54 5.33
N VAL A 680 -26.30 -49.35 4.78
CA VAL A 680 -25.99 -50.71 4.32
C VAL A 680 -25.90 -50.69 2.81
N ARG A 681 -24.71 -50.98 2.26
CA ARG A 681 -24.48 -51.00 0.82
C ARG A 681 -25.10 -52.26 0.18
N PRO A 682 -25.40 -52.25 -1.14
CA PRO A 682 -26.00 -53.38 -1.83
C PRO A 682 -25.19 -54.69 -1.79
N ASP A 683 -23.89 -54.60 -1.50
CA ASP A 683 -22.96 -55.71 -1.31
C ASP A 683 -23.02 -56.33 0.10
N GLY A 684 -23.86 -55.80 1.00
CA GLY A 684 -24.05 -56.26 2.36
C GLY A 684 -23.09 -55.64 3.39
N HIS A 685 -22.15 -54.78 2.97
CA HIS A 685 -21.26 -54.07 3.86
C HIS A 685 -21.95 -52.85 4.50
N SER A 686 -21.78 -52.66 5.80
CA SER A 686 -22.26 -51.47 6.50
C SER A 686 -21.17 -50.42 6.62
N GLU A 687 -21.50 -49.19 6.26
CA GLU A 687 -20.65 -48.00 6.39
C GLU A 687 -21.37 -46.98 7.26
N THR A 688 -20.60 -46.19 8.00
CA THR A 688 -21.16 -45.06 8.75
C THR A 688 -20.86 -43.79 7.99
N VAL A 689 -21.89 -43.06 7.56
CA VAL A 689 -21.74 -41.84 6.77
C VAL A 689 -22.19 -40.62 7.55
N MET A 690 -21.59 -39.47 7.28
CA MET A 690 -22.07 -38.18 7.76
C MET A 690 -22.15 -37.18 6.61
N HIS A 691 -23.29 -36.51 6.51
CA HIS A 691 -23.57 -35.51 5.48
C HIS A 691 -23.48 -34.11 6.11
N LEU A 692 -22.40 -33.38 5.80
CA LEU A 692 -22.15 -32.03 6.28
C LEU A 692 -22.69 -31.02 5.26
N ALA A 693 -23.95 -30.63 5.46
CA ALA A 693 -24.64 -29.67 4.61
C ALA A 693 -24.27 -28.22 4.99
N LEU A 694 -23.65 -27.49 4.05
CA LEU A 694 -23.22 -26.11 4.25
C LEU A 694 -24.41 -25.11 4.17
N PRO A 695 -24.46 -24.05 5.01
CA PRO A 695 -25.54 -23.06 4.99
C PRO A 695 -25.59 -22.21 3.70
N PRO A 696 -26.76 -21.70 3.26
CA PRO A 696 -26.86 -20.84 2.08
C PRO A 696 -26.13 -19.49 2.22
N GLU A 697 -25.86 -19.05 3.45
CA GLU A 697 -25.11 -17.81 3.70
C GLU A 697 -23.59 -18.00 3.47
N VAL A 698 -23.11 -19.24 3.56
CA VAL A 698 -21.72 -19.64 3.26
C VAL A 698 -21.59 -20.13 1.81
N VAL A 699 -22.70 -20.66 1.29
CA VAL A 699 -22.88 -21.14 -0.07
C VAL A 699 -24.03 -20.34 -0.64
N SER A 700 -23.79 -19.10 -1.09
CA SER A 700 -24.80 -18.39 -1.89
C SER A 700 -25.23 -19.27 -3.08
N ASP A 701 -26.20 -18.84 -3.89
CA ASP A 701 -26.70 -19.62 -5.04
C ASP A 701 -25.60 -20.01 -6.08
N SER A 702 -24.35 -19.58 -5.87
CA SER A 702 -23.11 -20.04 -6.50
C SER A 702 -22.12 -20.54 -5.42
N PHE A 703 -21.44 -21.66 -5.68
CA PHE A 703 -20.45 -22.40 -4.85
C PHE A 703 -19.17 -21.62 -4.49
N ASP A 704 -19.34 -20.34 -4.21
CA ASP A 704 -18.37 -19.34 -4.59
C ASP A 704 -17.35 -19.08 -3.48
N ALA A 705 -17.74 -18.99 -2.21
CA ALA A 705 -16.81 -18.56 -1.16
C ALA A 705 -15.57 -19.46 -0.96
N PHE A 706 -15.74 -20.79 -0.86
CA PHE A 706 -14.59 -21.71 -0.75
C PHE A 706 -13.74 -21.76 -2.02
N THR A 707 -14.40 -21.81 -3.17
CA THR A 707 -13.71 -21.86 -4.46
C THR A 707 -12.97 -20.56 -4.74
N GLN A 708 -13.55 -19.41 -4.36
CA GLN A 708 -12.94 -18.09 -4.41
C GLN A 708 -11.78 -17.97 -3.43
N ALA A 709 -11.95 -18.39 -2.16
CA ALA A 709 -10.86 -18.40 -1.18
C ALA A 709 -9.70 -19.27 -1.66
N TYR A 710 -9.97 -20.45 -2.22
CA TYR A 710 -8.95 -21.31 -2.81
C TYR A 710 -8.32 -20.69 -4.06
N ALA A 711 -9.09 -20.04 -4.93
CA ALA A 711 -8.56 -19.32 -6.08
C ALA A 711 -7.67 -18.13 -5.68
N LYS A 712 -8.03 -17.41 -4.60
CA LYS A 712 -7.23 -16.33 -4.02
C LYS A 712 -5.94 -16.85 -3.39
N LEU A 713 -6.00 -17.96 -2.65
CA LEU A 713 -4.82 -18.66 -2.15
C LEU A 713 -3.90 -19.06 -3.30
N LYS A 714 -4.46 -19.67 -4.35
CA LYS A 714 -3.74 -20.07 -5.56
C LYS A 714 -3.10 -18.88 -6.26
N GLU A 715 -3.80 -17.76 -6.36
CA GLU A 715 -3.27 -16.53 -6.95
C GLU A 715 -2.11 -15.94 -6.12
N SER A 716 -2.24 -15.90 -4.79
CA SER A 716 -1.16 -15.43 -3.90
C SER A 716 0.13 -16.24 -4.07
N ILE A 717 0.01 -17.56 -4.26
CA ILE A 717 1.16 -18.45 -4.50
C ILE A 717 1.69 -18.29 -5.94
N TYR A 718 0.80 -18.16 -6.94
CA TYR A 718 1.17 -17.90 -8.33
C TYR A 718 2.07 -16.67 -8.45
N ILE A 719 1.61 -15.55 -7.88
CA ILE A 719 2.30 -14.26 -7.94
C ILE A 719 3.75 -14.39 -7.44
N ARG A 720 3.96 -15.09 -6.31
CA ARG A 720 5.29 -15.32 -5.74
C ARG A 720 6.19 -16.18 -6.63
N LEU A 721 5.64 -17.25 -7.20
CA LEU A 721 6.38 -18.12 -8.12
C LEU A 721 6.72 -17.45 -9.45
N VAL A 722 6.05 -16.35 -9.82
CA VAL A 722 6.33 -15.59 -11.04
C VAL A 722 7.28 -14.42 -10.77
N LEU A 723 7.06 -13.65 -9.70
CA LEU A 723 7.89 -12.50 -9.38
C LEU A 723 9.34 -12.88 -9.06
N GLU A 724 9.57 -13.90 -8.22
CA GLU A 724 10.92 -14.23 -7.73
C GLU A 724 11.87 -14.84 -8.79
N PRO A 725 11.47 -15.86 -9.57
CA PRO A 725 12.38 -16.51 -10.52
C PRO A 725 12.24 -15.98 -11.96
N ARG A 726 11.06 -15.46 -12.35
CA ARG A 726 10.72 -15.21 -13.77
C ARG A 726 10.79 -13.73 -14.11
N LEU A 727 10.02 -12.88 -13.43
CA LEU A 727 9.96 -11.45 -13.74
C LEU A 727 11.19 -10.67 -13.28
N THR A 728 11.89 -11.15 -12.25
CA THR A 728 13.12 -10.52 -11.74
C THR A 728 14.17 -10.33 -12.84
N ASP A 729 14.28 -11.23 -13.83
CA ASP A 729 15.26 -11.05 -14.90
C ASP A 729 14.92 -9.84 -15.79
N TYR A 730 13.67 -9.69 -16.23
CA TYR A 730 13.23 -8.52 -17.00
C TYR A 730 13.41 -7.22 -16.21
N LEU A 731 13.00 -7.22 -14.94
CA LEU A 731 13.10 -6.05 -14.08
C LEU A 731 14.56 -5.65 -13.80
N SER A 732 15.50 -6.60 -13.79
CA SER A 732 16.93 -6.27 -13.69
C SER A 732 17.49 -5.58 -14.94
N GLY A 733 16.72 -5.55 -16.04
CA GLY A 733 16.99 -4.76 -17.23
C GLY A 733 16.62 -3.28 -17.10
N LEU A 734 15.91 -2.88 -16.04
CA LEU A 734 15.66 -1.47 -15.72
C LEU A 734 16.94 -0.81 -15.21
N THR A 735 17.25 0.35 -15.77
CA THR A 735 18.40 1.15 -15.40
C THR A 735 17.97 2.52 -14.96
N LEU A 736 18.62 3.04 -13.92
CA LEU A 736 18.48 4.45 -13.55
C LEU A 736 19.45 5.28 -14.39
N THR A 737 18.94 6.33 -15.00
CA THR A 737 19.72 7.32 -15.74
C THR A 737 19.81 8.61 -14.94
N TYR A 738 20.93 9.31 -15.07
CA TYR A 738 21.14 10.61 -14.43
C TYR A 738 21.72 11.58 -15.46
N ASN A 739 20.87 12.46 -15.98
CA ASN A 739 21.23 13.40 -17.04
C ASN A 739 20.85 14.82 -16.61
N ASN A 740 21.79 15.77 -16.70
CA ASN A 740 21.56 17.19 -16.41
C ASN A 740 20.94 17.49 -15.02
N GLY A 741 21.24 16.67 -14.01
CA GLY A 741 20.71 16.87 -12.66
C GLY A 741 19.30 16.32 -12.43
N VAL A 742 18.74 15.59 -13.40
CA VAL A 742 17.44 14.92 -13.29
C VAL A 742 17.69 13.40 -13.35
N MET A 743 17.19 12.70 -12.34
CA MET A 743 17.15 11.24 -12.33
C MET A 743 15.96 10.75 -13.15
N GLY A 744 16.16 9.73 -13.97
CA GLY A 744 15.14 9.10 -14.78
C GLY A 744 15.32 7.59 -14.84
N TRP A 745 14.38 6.92 -15.48
CA TRP A 745 14.41 5.49 -15.72
C TRP A 745 14.68 5.21 -17.21
N ASP A 746 15.31 4.07 -17.48
CA ASP A 746 15.51 3.52 -18.80
C ASP A 746 15.10 2.04 -18.79
N ALA A 747 14.12 1.72 -19.64
CA ALA A 747 13.54 0.38 -19.77
C ALA A 747 14.09 -0.39 -20.99
N SER A 748 15.03 0.17 -21.75
CA SER A 748 15.56 -0.46 -22.97
C SER A 748 16.19 -1.83 -22.71
N GLY A 749 16.84 -2.02 -21.55
CA GLY A 749 17.39 -3.30 -21.13
C GLY A 749 16.30 -4.34 -20.81
N LEU A 750 15.16 -3.90 -20.28
CA LEU A 750 13.99 -4.75 -20.05
C LEU A 750 13.38 -5.19 -21.40
N GLU A 751 13.19 -4.25 -22.32
CA GLU A 751 12.67 -4.53 -23.67
C GLU A 751 13.58 -5.48 -24.45
N ALA A 752 14.89 -5.28 -24.40
CA ALA A 752 15.85 -6.16 -25.05
C ALA A 752 15.76 -7.61 -24.54
N LYS A 753 15.51 -7.79 -23.23
CA LYS A 753 15.29 -9.13 -22.65
C LYS A 753 13.97 -9.73 -23.10
N LEU A 754 12.90 -8.94 -23.18
CA LEU A 754 11.61 -9.40 -23.73
C LEU A 754 11.76 -9.83 -25.19
N ASP A 755 12.43 -9.03 -26.01
CA ASP A 755 12.73 -9.34 -27.41
C ASP A 755 13.63 -10.59 -27.53
N GLN A 756 14.58 -10.79 -26.62
CA GLN A 756 15.39 -12.00 -26.58
C GLN A 756 14.53 -13.24 -26.25
N THR A 757 13.71 -13.18 -25.21
CA THR A 757 12.80 -14.28 -24.87
C THR A 757 11.84 -14.55 -26.02
N TRP A 758 11.33 -13.50 -26.66
CA TRP A 758 10.46 -13.60 -27.83
C TRP A 758 11.10 -14.39 -28.98
N GLN A 759 12.35 -14.11 -29.31
CA GLN A 759 13.09 -14.83 -30.36
C GLN A 759 13.25 -16.33 -30.07
N HIS A 760 13.30 -16.72 -28.79
CA HIS A 760 13.50 -18.11 -28.38
C HIS A 760 12.17 -18.84 -28.09
N ASN A 761 11.20 -18.14 -27.50
CA ASN A 761 9.92 -18.64 -27.06
C ASN A 761 8.86 -17.51 -27.00
N LYS A 762 8.13 -17.32 -28.11
CA LYS A 762 7.10 -16.29 -28.27
C LYS A 762 5.98 -16.39 -27.22
N ALA A 763 5.51 -17.61 -26.95
CA ALA A 763 4.44 -17.84 -25.97
C ALA A 763 4.84 -17.41 -24.56
N GLN A 764 6.09 -17.68 -24.17
CA GLN A 764 6.64 -17.25 -22.89
C GLN A 764 6.73 -15.73 -22.80
N ALA A 765 7.24 -15.07 -23.84
CA ALA A 765 7.40 -13.62 -23.84
C ALA A 765 6.05 -12.88 -23.77
N LEU A 766 5.02 -13.34 -24.49
CA LEU A 766 3.65 -12.78 -24.37
C LEU A 766 3.13 -12.88 -22.93
N GLN A 767 3.31 -14.03 -22.31
CA GLN A 767 2.88 -14.26 -20.93
C GLN A 767 3.68 -13.43 -19.92
N ASP A 768 4.96 -13.21 -20.18
CA ASP A 768 5.81 -12.37 -19.34
C ASP A 768 5.39 -10.91 -19.38
N VAL A 769 5.05 -10.38 -20.56
CA VAL A 769 4.50 -9.02 -20.67
C VAL A 769 3.14 -8.90 -19.99
N MET A 770 2.26 -9.89 -20.13
CA MET A 770 0.98 -9.90 -19.42
C MET A 770 1.14 -9.97 -17.88
N ASP A 771 2.08 -10.76 -17.38
CA ASP A 771 2.35 -10.81 -15.94
C ASP A 771 3.07 -9.53 -15.45
N LEU A 772 3.94 -8.91 -16.28
CA LEU A 772 4.51 -7.58 -16.00
C LEU A 772 3.42 -6.50 -15.97
N HIS A 773 2.43 -6.58 -16.85
CA HIS A 773 1.26 -5.71 -16.77
C HIS A 773 0.52 -5.94 -15.45
N ARG A 774 0.12 -7.18 -15.16
CA ARG A 774 -0.75 -7.49 -14.03
C ARG A 774 -0.13 -7.22 -12.66
N TYR A 775 1.18 -7.44 -12.51
CA TYR A 775 1.86 -7.38 -11.21
C TYR A 775 2.99 -6.35 -11.15
N GLY A 776 3.50 -5.89 -12.29
CA GLY A 776 4.62 -4.96 -12.38
C GLY A 776 4.25 -3.56 -12.84
N ARG A 777 3.06 -3.34 -13.45
CA ARG A 777 2.72 -2.05 -14.09
C ARG A 777 2.86 -0.86 -13.15
N ASP A 778 2.40 -0.97 -11.91
CA ASP A 778 2.42 0.16 -10.97
C ASP A 778 3.85 0.48 -10.52
N ALA A 779 4.71 -0.54 -10.44
CA ALA A 779 6.14 -0.39 -10.17
C ALA A 779 6.91 0.17 -11.38
N LEU A 780 6.43 -0.12 -12.59
CA LEU A 780 7.04 0.29 -13.86
C LEU A 780 6.53 1.65 -14.35
N ALA A 781 5.37 2.11 -13.88
CA ALA A 781 4.75 3.37 -14.31
C ALA A 781 5.70 4.58 -14.27
N PRO A 782 6.57 4.76 -13.24
CA PRO A 782 7.54 5.87 -13.23
C PRO A 782 8.56 5.83 -14.36
N SER A 783 8.75 4.67 -15.00
CA SER A 783 9.67 4.53 -16.13
C SER A 783 9.11 5.02 -17.45
N GLY A 784 7.81 5.31 -17.52
CA GLY A 784 7.12 5.58 -18.79
C GLY A 784 6.99 4.36 -19.69
N TRP A 785 7.52 3.19 -19.29
CA TRP A 785 7.35 1.95 -20.02
C TRP A 785 5.93 1.40 -19.82
N ASN A 786 5.20 1.20 -20.92
CA ASN A 786 3.86 0.63 -20.90
C ASN A 786 3.90 -0.84 -21.35
N PRO A 787 3.57 -1.79 -20.47
CA PRO A 787 3.50 -3.22 -20.82
C PRO A 787 2.48 -3.52 -21.92
N LEU A 788 1.38 -2.77 -22.01
CA LEU A 788 0.34 -3.03 -23.03
C LEU A 788 0.81 -2.63 -24.43
N ASP A 789 1.59 -1.56 -24.54
CA ASP A 789 2.20 -1.13 -25.82
C ASP A 789 3.23 -2.17 -26.28
N ALA A 790 4.05 -2.68 -25.35
CA ALA A 790 4.96 -3.78 -25.63
C ALA A 790 4.21 -5.04 -26.09
N LEU A 791 3.07 -5.35 -25.46
CA LEU A 791 2.23 -6.49 -25.83
C LEU A 791 1.63 -6.31 -27.23
N HIS A 792 1.05 -5.16 -27.53
CA HIS A 792 0.49 -4.83 -28.84
C HIS A 792 1.56 -4.95 -29.94
N HIS A 793 2.72 -4.30 -29.76
CA HIS A 793 3.83 -4.42 -30.71
C HIS A 793 4.36 -5.84 -30.87
N MET A 794 4.33 -6.66 -29.82
CA MET A 794 4.64 -8.08 -29.94
C MET A 794 3.58 -8.79 -30.78
N ILE A 795 2.30 -8.60 -30.48
CA ILE A 795 1.18 -9.23 -31.16
C ILE A 795 1.20 -8.92 -32.66
N ASP A 796 1.37 -7.66 -33.06
CA ASP A 796 1.44 -7.24 -34.47
C ASP A 796 2.60 -7.93 -35.21
N ARG A 797 3.79 -7.90 -34.60
CA ARG A 797 4.98 -8.59 -35.13
C ARG A 797 4.75 -10.09 -35.28
N THR A 798 3.98 -10.73 -34.38
CA THR A 798 3.63 -12.16 -34.50
C THR A 798 2.56 -12.44 -35.53
N ALA A 799 1.50 -11.64 -35.59
CA ALA A 799 0.34 -11.85 -36.43
C ALA A 799 0.74 -11.89 -37.92
N ALA A 800 1.83 -11.20 -38.28
CA ALA A 800 2.40 -11.21 -39.62
C ALA A 800 2.92 -12.59 -40.10
N THR A 801 3.09 -13.59 -39.22
CA THR A 801 3.67 -14.91 -39.58
C THR A 801 2.78 -16.08 -39.18
N PRO A 802 2.72 -17.18 -39.97
CA PRO A 802 1.95 -18.38 -39.61
C PRO A 802 2.35 -18.99 -38.26
N ASP A 803 3.65 -19.06 -37.97
CA ASP A 803 4.16 -19.55 -36.68
C ASP A 803 3.80 -18.61 -35.52
N GLY A 804 3.70 -17.31 -35.79
CA GLY A 804 3.27 -16.33 -34.79
C GLY A 804 1.77 -16.37 -34.50
N LYS A 805 0.93 -16.56 -35.53
CA LYS A 805 -0.50 -16.83 -35.34
C LYS A 805 -0.75 -18.09 -34.50
N GLN A 806 0.06 -19.13 -34.70
CA GLN A 806 -0.01 -20.33 -33.85
C GLN A 806 0.41 -20.03 -32.40
N ALA A 807 1.48 -19.26 -32.19
CA ALA A 807 1.92 -18.88 -30.84
C ALA A 807 0.88 -18.04 -30.08
N LEU A 808 0.17 -17.14 -30.77
CA LEU A 808 -0.95 -16.37 -30.20
C LEU A 808 -2.10 -17.29 -29.79
N ALA A 809 -2.48 -18.23 -30.65
CA ALA A 809 -3.50 -19.23 -30.34
C ALA A 809 -3.11 -20.14 -29.16
N ASP A 810 -1.83 -20.52 -29.06
CA ASP A 810 -1.30 -21.35 -27.98
C ASP A 810 -1.35 -20.66 -26.60
N VAL A 811 -1.27 -19.32 -26.56
CA VAL A 811 -1.47 -18.52 -25.33
C VAL A 811 -2.92 -18.06 -25.15
N GLY A 812 -3.83 -18.48 -26.01
CA GLY A 812 -5.26 -18.17 -25.91
C GLY A 812 -5.66 -16.80 -26.46
N ILE A 813 -4.73 -16.04 -27.05
CA ILE A 813 -5.02 -14.80 -27.76
C ILE A 813 -5.63 -15.17 -29.11
N ARG A 814 -6.90 -14.82 -29.30
CA ARG A 814 -7.64 -15.09 -30.53
C ARG A 814 -8.07 -13.77 -31.15
N PHE A 815 -7.85 -13.64 -32.46
CA PHE A 815 -8.39 -12.54 -33.22
C PHE A 815 -9.89 -12.75 -33.44
N ILE A 816 -10.65 -11.70 -33.18
CA ILE A 816 -12.10 -11.65 -33.19
C ILE A 816 -12.52 -11.34 -34.61
N SER A 817 -13.36 -12.21 -35.19
CA SER A 817 -13.95 -11.94 -36.50
C SER A 817 -15.32 -11.30 -36.29
N GLY A 818 -15.42 -9.99 -36.55
CA GLY A 818 -16.64 -9.21 -36.37
C GLY A 818 -16.73 -8.54 -35.00
N ASN A 819 -17.81 -8.79 -34.25
CA ASN A 819 -18.13 -8.02 -33.05
C ASN A 819 -17.75 -8.76 -31.76
N ALA A 820 -17.26 -8.02 -30.76
CA ALA A 820 -17.06 -8.50 -29.40
C ALA A 820 -17.40 -7.45 -28.35
N GLU A 821 -17.79 -7.95 -27.17
CA GLU A 821 -18.05 -7.16 -25.96
C GLU A 821 -17.27 -7.80 -24.81
N GLY A 822 -16.52 -6.98 -24.09
CA GLY A 822 -15.87 -7.32 -22.84
C GLY A 822 -16.82 -7.19 -21.65
N SER A 823 -16.23 -7.10 -20.47
CA SER A 823 -16.86 -7.25 -19.16
C SER A 823 -16.70 -5.96 -18.34
N ASP A 824 -16.88 -6.02 -17.02
CA ASP A 824 -16.57 -4.91 -16.09
C ASP A 824 -15.13 -5.04 -15.53
N ALA A 825 -14.32 -5.94 -16.09
CA ALA A 825 -12.93 -6.15 -15.74
C ALA A 825 -12.02 -5.81 -16.93
N ALA A 826 -10.74 -5.52 -16.68
CA ALA A 826 -9.75 -5.29 -17.72
C ALA A 826 -9.69 -6.44 -18.74
N ASP A 827 -10.04 -6.14 -19.99
CA ASP A 827 -10.15 -7.06 -21.11
C ASP A 827 -9.09 -6.80 -22.20
N LEU A 828 -8.75 -7.86 -22.94
CA LEU A 828 -7.82 -7.79 -24.07
C LEU A 828 -8.56 -8.27 -25.33
N LEU A 829 -8.88 -7.35 -26.25
CA LEU A 829 -9.64 -7.62 -27.46
C LEU A 829 -8.80 -7.28 -28.70
N PHE A 830 -8.65 -8.24 -29.61
CA PHE A 830 -7.90 -8.06 -30.85
C PHE A 830 -8.77 -8.47 -32.03
N GLY A 831 -8.95 -7.58 -32.99
CA GLY A 831 -9.68 -7.80 -34.24
C GLY A 831 -8.83 -8.48 -35.31
N ASP A 832 -9.47 -8.92 -36.39
CA ASP A 832 -8.82 -9.61 -37.50
C ASP A 832 -8.36 -8.63 -38.61
N ALA A 833 -8.63 -8.97 -39.88
CA ALA A 833 -8.22 -8.14 -41.02
C ALA A 833 -9.44 -7.60 -41.77
N GLY A 834 -10.60 -7.63 -41.14
CA GLY A 834 -11.81 -7.04 -41.66
C GLY A 834 -12.52 -6.23 -40.58
N ALA A 835 -13.47 -5.40 -41.00
CA ALA A 835 -14.20 -4.50 -40.12
C ALA A 835 -14.78 -5.19 -38.87
N ASN A 836 -14.39 -4.68 -37.70
CA ASN A 836 -14.74 -5.19 -36.38
C ASN A 836 -15.44 -4.14 -35.52
N LEU A 837 -16.24 -4.60 -34.56
CA LEU A 837 -16.82 -3.76 -33.52
C LEU A 837 -16.41 -4.34 -32.17
N LEU A 838 -15.45 -3.69 -31.50
CA LEU A 838 -14.91 -4.13 -30.22
C LEU A 838 -15.39 -3.17 -29.12
N ARG A 839 -15.97 -3.71 -28.04
CA ARG A 839 -16.41 -2.93 -26.88
C ARG A 839 -15.73 -3.48 -25.63
N GLY A 840 -14.98 -2.67 -24.89
CA GLY A 840 -14.27 -3.05 -23.67
C GLY A 840 -15.24 -3.25 -22.50
N GLY A 841 -16.03 -2.23 -22.20
CA GLY A 841 -17.03 -2.27 -21.13
C GLY A 841 -16.59 -1.43 -19.94
N GLY A 842 -16.33 -2.05 -18.81
CA GLY A 842 -15.69 -1.40 -17.66
C GLY A 842 -14.38 -2.08 -17.32
N GLY A 843 -13.46 -1.37 -16.68
CA GLY A 843 -12.10 -1.85 -16.45
C GLY A 843 -11.09 -1.08 -17.29
N ASP A 844 -9.80 -1.38 -17.12
CA ASP A 844 -8.72 -0.79 -17.93
C ASP A 844 -8.48 -1.71 -19.13
N ASP A 845 -9.07 -1.42 -20.28
CA ASP A 845 -9.11 -2.34 -21.43
C ASP A 845 -8.02 -2.08 -22.47
N LEU A 846 -7.61 -3.13 -23.20
CA LEU A 846 -6.78 -3.04 -24.41
C LEU A 846 -7.57 -3.55 -25.62
N LEU A 847 -7.90 -2.66 -26.54
CA LEU A 847 -8.57 -2.99 -27.80
C LEU A 847 -7.63 -2.71 -28.97
N SER A 848 -7.57 -3.62 -29.93
CA SER A 848 -6.85 -3.44 -31.19
C SER A 848 -7.71 -3.92 -32.36
N GLY A 849 -7.96 -3.07 -33.35
CA GLY A 849 -8.79 -3.37 -34.52
C GLY A 849 -8.10 -4.29 -35.53
N GLY A 850 -6.86 -3.97 -35.89
CA GLY A 850 -6.07 -4.78 -36.83
C GLY A 850 -6.07 -4.15 -38.21
N ASP A 851 -6.36 -4.92 -39.27
CA ASP A 851 -6.62 -4.32 -40.58
C ASP A 851 -8.14 -4.21 -40.80
N GLY A 852 -8.59 -3.25 -41.60
CA GLY A 852 -9.99 -3.01 -41.92
C GLY A 852 -10.52 -1.74 -41.24
N ASP A 853 -11.73 -1.32 -41.61
CA ASP A 853 -12.37 -0.13 -41.04
C ASP A 853 -13.10 -0.55 -39.75
N ASP A 854 -12.51 -0.27 -38.59
CA ASP A 854 -12.93 -0.79 -37.30
C ASP A 854 -13.67 0.23 -36.43
N THR A 855 -14.40 -0.26 -35.44
CA THR A 855 -15.01 0.56 -34.39
C THR A 855 -14.67 0.01 -33.03
N LEU A 856 -13.95 0.80 -32.23
CA LEU A 856 -13.48 0.45 -30.90
C LEU A 856 -14.14 1.36 -29.87
N GLU A 857 -14.69 0.78 -28.81
CA GLU A 857 -15.25 1.53 -27.67
C GLU A 857 -14.64 1.00 -26.36
N GLY A 858 -13.84 1.80 -25.66
CA GLY A 858 -13.22 1.45 -24.38
C GLY A 858 -14.26 1.31 -23.28
N GLY A 859 -14.85 2.43 -22.88
CA GLY A 859 -15.99 2.45 -21.96
C GLY A 859 -15.64 3.15 -20.67
N ALA A 860 -15.59 2.43 -19.54
CA ALA A 860 -15.29 3.01 -18.24
C ALA A 860 -14.00 2.46 -17.65
N GLY A 861 -12.97 3.30 -17.55
CA GLY A 861 -11.67 2.95 -17.00
C GLY A 861 -10.57 3.58 -17.83
N ASN A 862 -9.31 3.20 -17.58
CA ASN A 862 -8.19 3.76 -18.32
C ASN A 862 -7.84 2.84 -19.50
N ASP A 863 -8.43 3.14 -20.66
CA ASP A 863 -8.40 2.26 -21.82
C ASP A 863 -7.28 2.61 -22.80
N THR A 864 -6.78 1.60 -23.51
CA THR A 864 -5.83 1.74 -24.61
C THR A 864 -6.44 1.15 -25.88
N LEU A 865 -6.64 1.98 -26.91
CA LEU A 865 -7.29 1.61 -28.17
C LEU A 865 -6.32 1.83 -29.35
N TYR A 866 -6.16 0.80 -30.17
CA TYR A 866 -5.37 0.81 -31.41
C TYR A 866 -6.29 0.50 -32.60
N GLY A 867 -6.50 1.44 -33.54
CA GLY A 867 -7.29 1.20 -34.75
C GLY A 867 -6.58 0.18 -35.65
N GLY A 868 -5.40 0.57 -36.12
CA GLY A 868 -4.55 -0.28 -36.96
C GLY A 868 -4.51 0.27 -38.37
N ALA A 869 -4.90 -0.50 -39.39
CA ALA A 869 -4.89 -0.05 -40.77
C ALA A 869 -6.30 -0.06 -41.37
N GLY A 870 -6.81 1.08 -41.81
CA GLY A 870 -8.17 1.27 -42.27
C GLY A 870 -8.70 2.62 -41.81
N ASP A 871 -9.91 3.00 -42.20
CA ASP A 871 -10.54 4.21 -41.67
C ASP A 871 -11.31 3.84 -40.38
N ASP A 872 -10.72 4.11 -39.20
CA ASP A 872 -11.19 3.61 -37.90
C ASP A 872 -11.99 4.62 -37.07
N VAL A 873 -12.81 4.12 -36.14
CA VAL A 873 -13.55 4.94 -35.16
C VAL A 873 -13.25 4.46 -33.74
N LEU A 874 -12.57 5.28 -32.95
CA LEU A 874 -12.17 4.98 -31.57
C LEU A 874 -12.91 5.89 -30.58
N ASP A 875 -13.60 5.29 -29.61
CA ASP A 875 -14.20 5.97 -28.46
C ASP A 875 -13.58 5.49 -27.16
N GLY A 876 -12.75 6.31 -26.51
CA GLY A 876 -12.13 5.96 -25.23
C GLY A 876 -13.10 5.96 -24.05
N GLY A 877 -14.30 6.53 -24.18
CA GLY A 877 -15.22 6.64 -23.05
C GLY A 877 -14.68 7.50 -21.90
N THR A 878 -14.87 7.08 -20.65
CA THR A 878 -14.46 7.83 -19.45
C THR A 878 -13.23 7.24 -18.80
N GLY A 879 -12.26 8.08 -18.43
CA GLY A 879 -11.08 7.70 -17.66
C GLY A 879 -9.87 8.47 -18.14
N SER A 880 -8.69 7.89 -18.04
CA SER A 880 -7.47 8.39 -18.68
C SER A 880 -7.07 7.43 -19.78
N ASN A 881 -7.38 7.82 -21.03
CA ASN A 881 -7.34 6.92 -22.18
C ASN A 881 -6.17 7.21 -23.11
N ARG A 882 -5.70 6.17 -23.82
CA ARG A 882 -4.76 6.27 -24.93
C ARG A 882 -5.41 5.75 -26.21
N LEU A 883 -5.51 6.59 -27.24
CA LEU A 883 -6.08 6.23 -28.54
C LEU A 883 -5.03 6.44 -29.62
N GLU A 884 -4.86 5.44 -30.48
CA GLU A 884 -3.97 5.48 -31.64
C GLU A 884 -4.72 4.97 -32.88
N GLY A 885 -4.97 5.85 -33.85
CA GLY A 885 -5.73 5.51 -35.07
C GLY A 885 -4.97 4.54 -35.94
N GLY A 886 -3.76 4.92 -36.35
CA GLY A 886 -2.86 4.07 -37.09
C GLY A 886 -2.72 4.55 -38.52
N ALA A 887 -3.19 3.80 -39.52
CA ALA A 887 -3.06 4.17 -40.93
C ALA A 887 -4.42 4.21 -41.61
N GLY A 888 -4.81 5.36 -42.15
CA GLY A 888 -6.13 5.61 -42.72
C GLY A 888 -6.68 6.91 -42.15
N ASN A 889 -7.93 7.27 -42.46
CA ASN A 889 -8.53 8.50 -41.96
C ASN A 889 -9.42 8.17 -40.76
N ASP A 890 -8.89 8.41 -39.57
CA ASP A 890 -9.45 7.92 -38.33
C ASP A 890 -10.26 8.97 -37.58
N VAL A 891 -11.19 8.51 -36.74
CA VAL A 891 -11.98 9.36 -35.83
C VAL A 891 -11.76 8.91 -34.41
N LEU A 892 -11.00 9.68 -33.63
CA LEU A 892 -10.72 9.40 -32.23
C LEU A 892 -11.52 10.36 -31.34
N LYS A 893 -12.17 9.84 -30.30
CA LYS A 893 -12.90 10.66 -29.33
C LYS A 893 -12.82 10.10 -27.92
N VAL A 894 -12.92 10.99 -26.95
CA VAL A 894 -13.07 10.66 -25.53
C VAL A 894 -14.31 11.33 -24.93
N SER A 895 -14.78 10.85 -23.79
CA SER A 895 -15.90 11.46 -23.08
C SER A 895 -15.53 12.86 -22.58
N TYR A 896 -16.52 13.74 -22.48
CA TYR A 896 -16.36 15.11 -21.96
C TYR A 896 -15.67 15.19 -20.58
N ARG A 897 -15.83 14.14 -19.75
CA ARG A 897 -15.25 14.07 -18.40
C ARG A 897 -14.02 13.16 -18.28
N SER A 898 -13.53 12.65 -19.40
CA SER A 898 -12.24 11.95 -19.46
C SER A 898 -11.13 12.93 -19.08
N ALA A 899 -10.01 12.46 -18.53
CA ALA A 899 -8.92 13.33 -18.09
C ALA A 899 -7.56 12.69 -18.41
N ASP A 900 -6.55 13.51 -18.71
CA ASP A 900 -5.18 13.08 -19.00
C ASP A 900 -5.13 12.09 -20.18
N ASN A 901 -5.88 12.34 -21.25
CA ASN A 901 -5.92 11.43 -22.41
C ASN A 901 -4.75 11.67 -23.37
N VAL A 902 -4.36 10.64 -24.11
CA VAL A 902 -3.35 10.71 -25.17
C VAL A 902 -3.96 10.26 -26.49
N LEU A 903 -4.00 11.13 -27.49
CA LEU A 903 -4.59 10.87 -28.80
C LEU A 903 -3.52 11.00 -29.90
N ASN A 904 -3.39 9.97 -30.75
CA ASN A 904 -2.50 9.95 -31.90
C ASN A 904 -3.31 9.51 -33.13
N GLY A 905 -3.45 10.37 -34.14
CA GLY A 905 -4.12 10.00 -35.39
C GLY A 905 -3.34 8.89 -36.11
N GLY A 906 -2.05 9.12 -36.31
CA GLY A 906 -1.20 8.25 -37.10
C GLY A 906 -1.08 8.81 -38.52
N THR A 907 -0.98 7.95 -39.54
CA THR A 907 -0.86 8.39 -40.93
C THR A 907 -2.22 8.48 -41.61
N GLY A 908 -2.61 9.66 -42.07
CA GLY A 908 -3.86 9.88 -42.81
C GLY A 908 -4.36 11.30 -42.65
N ASP A 909 -5.66 11.52 -42.84
CA ASP A 909 -6.27 12.81 -42.51
C ASP A 909 -7.25 12.57 -41.34
N ASP A 910 -6.77 12.71 -40.10
CA ASP A 910 -7.49 12.24 -38.91
C ASP A 910 -8.33 13.32 -38.21
N LEU A 911 -9.31 12.88 -37.41
CA LEU A 911 -10.19 13.74 -36.63
C LEU A 911 -10.18 13.35 -35.14
N LEU A 912 -9.61 14.23 -34.31
CA LEU A 912 -9.36 13.99 -32.89
C LEU A 912 -10.27 14.87 -32.02
N TYR A 913 -11.12 14.28 -31.18
CA TYR A 913 -12.00 14.99 -30.25
C TYR A 913 -11.49 14.89 -28.81
N GLY A 914 -11.07 16.02 -28.25
CA GLY A 914 -10.66 16.17 -26.86
C GLY A 914 -11.81 16.19 -25.86
N SER A 915 -11.44 16.24 -24.59
CA SER A 915 -12.28 16.32 -23.41
C SER A 915 -12.34 17.75 -22.86
N ALA A 916 -12.91 17.92 -21.67
CA ALA A 916 -12.91 19.20 -20.94
C ALA A 916 -11.81 19.29 -19.87
N TYR A 917 -10.85 18.36 -19.91
CA TYR A 917 -9.70 18.25 -19.02
C TYR A 917 -8.44 18.10 -19.87
N ALA A 918 -7.27 18.16 -19.22
CA ALA A 918 -5.99 18.12 -19.91
C ALA A 918 -5.84 16.88 -20.81
N ASP A 919 -5.53 17.11 -22.08
CA ASP A 919 -5.29 16.10 -23.11
C ASP A 919 -3.93 16.31 -23.78
N THR A 920 -3.40 15.25 -24.39
CA THR A 920 -2.14 15.27 -25.14
C THR A 920 -2.34 14.68 -26.54
N TYR A 921 -2.14 15.50 -27.57
CA TYR A 921 -2.15 15.08 -28.96
C TYR A 921 -0.73 14.84 -29.43
N LEU A 922 -0.50 13.72 -30.11
CA LEU A 922 0.77 13.39 -30.72
C LEU A 922 0.66 13.58 -32.23
N PHE A 923 1.68 14.20 -32.83
CA PHE A 923 1.75 14.41 -34.28
C PHE A 923 3.19 14.22 -34.76
N ASN A 924 3.37 13.33 -35.73
CA ASN A 924 4.66 12.92 -36.27
C ASN A 924 4.76 13.26 -37.76
N LYS A 925 5.97 13.08 -38.29
CA LYS A 925 6.23 13.34 -39.70
C LYS A 925 5.64 12.23 -40.56
N GLY A 926 4.83 12.60 -41.55
CA GLY A 926 4.08 11.67 -42.39
C GLY A 926 2.66 11.39 -41.89
N ASP A 927 2.25 12.04 -40.80
CA ASP A 927 0.92 11.84 -40.21
C ASP A 927 -0.19 12.44 -41.07
N GLY A 928 0.13 13.36 -42.00
CA GLY A 928 -0.85 13.88 -42.97
C GLY A 928 -1.59 15.13 -42.48
N HIS A 929 -2.90 15.23 -42.68
CA HIS A 929 -3.67 16.45 -42.39
C HIS A 929 -4.72 16.28 -41.27
N ASP A 930 -4.26 16.34 -40.02
CA ASP A 930 -5.13 16.09 -38.88
C ASP A 930 -5.93 17.31 -38.43
N THR A 931 -7.09 17.05 -37.84
CA THR A 931 -7.97 18.05 -37.24
C THR A 931 -8.27 17.71 -35.77
N ILE A 932 -7.92 18.62 -34.87
CA ILE A 932 -8.21 18.54 -33.43
C ILE A 932 -9.44 19.40 -33.12
N ILE A 933 -10.42 18.84 -32.41
CA ILE A 933 -11.59 19.51 -31.88
C ILE A 933 -11.53 19.49 -30.36
N GLU A 934 -11.27 20.67 -29.81
CA GLU A 934 -11.11 20.85 -28.37
C GLU A 934 -12.40 21.15 -27.61
N GLN A 935 -12.45 20.77 -26.33
CA GLN A 935 -13.54 21.12 -25.43
C GLN A 935 -13.06 21.77 -24.10
N GLY A 936 -11.75 21.92 -23.94
CA GLY A 936 -11.05 22.74 -22.95
C GLY A 936 -10.17 21.90 -22.03
N GLY A 937 -9.21 22.52 -21.35
CA GLY A 937 -8.26 21.76 -20.55
C GLY A 937 -6.99 22.56 -20.35
N ASP A 938 -5.93 21.89 -19.87
CA ASP A 938 -4.56 22.37 -19.98
C ASP A 938 -3.84 21.44 -20.98
N ASP A 939 -4.12 21.65 -22.27
CA ASP A 939 -3.87 20.67 -23.33
C ASP A 939 -2.49 20.82 -23.98
N LYS A 940 -1.99 19.72 -24.54
CA LYS A 940 -0.66 19.66 -25.18
C LYS A 940 -0.77 19.07 -26.58
N LEU A 941 -0.11 19.68 -27.55
CA LEU A 941 0.20 19.04 -28.83
C LEU A 941 1.72 18.87 -28.95
N VAL A 942 2.14 17.62 -29.14
CA VAL A 942 3.54 17.18 -29.09
C VAL A 942 3.97 16.74 -30.48
N PHE A 943 5.04 17.35 -30.98
CA PHE A 943 5.62 17.05 -32.28
C PHE A 943 6.78 16.05 -32.17
N GLY A 944 6.68 14.97 -32.95
CA GLY A 944 7.65 13.88 -33.02
C GLY A 944 8.96 14.21 -33.74
N GLU A 945 9.80 13.19 -33.90
CA GLU A 945 11.13 13.34 -34.51
C GLU A 945 11.07 13.82 -35.96
N GLY A 946 11.88 14.83 -36.29
CA GLY A 946 11.95 15.41 -37.63
C GLY A 946 10.89 16.47 -37.96
N LEU A 947 10.08 16.88 -36.97
CA LEU A 947 9.23 18.07 -37.03
C LEU A 947 9.82 19.17 -36.12
N HIS A 948 10.58 20.08 -36.71
CA HIS A 948 11.28 21.10 -35.93
C HIS A 948 10.48 22.41 -35.82
N ARG A 949 10.65 23.12 -34.70
CA ARG A 949 10.00 24.43 -34.46
C ARG A 949 10.24 25.43 -35.58
N GLU A 950 11.41 25.40 -36.20
CA GLU A 950 11.84 26.32 -37.26
C GLU A 950 11.07 26.12 -38.58
N GLU A 951 10.50 24.93 -38.77
CA GLU A 951 9.78 24.53 -39.98
C GLU A 951 8.27 24.78 -39.87
N ALA A 952 7.76 24.92 -38.62
CA ALA A 952 6.36 25.15 -38.31
C ALA A 952 5.85 26.53 -38.75
N CYS A 953 4.84 26.54 -39.63
CA CYS A 953 4.18 27.70 -40.21
C CYS A 953 2.71 27.77 -39.75
N PHE A 954 2.34 28.84 -39.05
CA PHE A 954 1.03 29.00 -38.44
C PHE A 954 0.14 29.90 -39.30
N THR A 955 -1.06 29.42 -39.63
CA THR A 955 -2.03 30.11 -40.47
C THR A 955 -3.42 30.08 -39.83
N ARG A 956 -4.24 31.09 -40.13
CA ARG A 956 -5.63 31.17 -39.68
C ARG A 956 -6.53 30.95 -40.89
N SER A 957 -7.44 30.00 -40.76
CA SER A 957 -8.48 29.72 -41.76
C SER A 957 -9.83 29.81 -41.09
N GLY A 958 -10.60 30.88 -41.34
CA GLY A 958 -11.85 31.11 -40.63
C GLY A 958 -11.63 31.28 -39.12
N ASP A 959 -12.17 30.37 -38.31
CA ASP A 959 -11.99 30.32 -36.85
C ASP A 959 -10.99 29.24 -36.40
N ASP A 960 -10.31 28.58 -37.33
CA ASP A 960 -9.37 27.49 -37.08
C ASP A 960 -7.91 27.97 -37.16
N LEU A 961 -7.04 27.32 -36.39
CA LEU A 961 -5.58 27.47 -36.46
C LEU A 961 -4.99 26.28 -37.22
N SER A 962 -4.23 26.52 -38.29
CA SER A 962 -3.53 25.46 -39.03
C SER A 962 -2.02 25.63 -38.94
N ILE A 963 -1.30 24.56 -38.64
CA ILE A 963 0.17 24.51 -38.50
C ILE A 963 0.70 23.58 -39.60
N LEU A 964 1.46 24.14 -40.54
CA LEU A 964 2.06 23.41 -41.65
C LEU A 964 3.57 23.32 -41.47
N PHE A 965 4.19 22.20 -41.83
CA PHE A 965 5.64 22.04 -41.73
C PHE A 965 6.33 22.19 -43.09
N ASN A 966 7.21 23.18 -43.23
CA ASN A 966 7.92 23.42 -44.48
C ASN A 966 8.83 22.24 -44.84
N GLY A 967 8.55 21.59 -45.97
CA GLY A 967 9.33 20.43 -46.42
C GLY A 967 8.67 19.08 -46.13
N SER A 968 7.46 19.08 -45.55
CA SER A 968 6.56 17.93 -45.55
C SER A 968 5.17 18.31 -46.10
N GLU A 969 4.33 17.29 -46.30
CA GLU A 969 2.90 17.47 -46.60
C GLU A 969 2.07 17.54 -45.30
N ASP A 970 2.71 17.54 -44.13
CA ASP A 970 2.04 17.41 -42.85
C ASP A 970 1.43 18.75 -42.38
N GLN A 971 0.18 18.68 -41.91
CA GLN A 971 -0.57 19.81 -41.37
C GLN A 971 -1.40 19.34 -40.17
N VAL A 972 -1.41 20.13 -39.09
CA VAL A 972 -2.39 19.95 -38.00
C VAL A 972 -3.32 21.16 -37.95
N THR A 973 -4.62 20.94 -37.77
CA THR A 973 -5.62 22.00 -37.68
C THR A 973 -6.34 21.90 -36.34
N VAL A 974 -6.30 22.96 -35.53
CA VAL A 974 -7.10 23.04 -34.31
C VAL A 974 -8.36 23.84 -34.61
N ALA A 975 -9.49 23.14 -34.65
CA ALA A 975 -10.78 23.66 -35.04
C ALA A 975 -11.37 24.58 -33.96
N GLY A 976 -11.92 25.72 -34.39
CA GLY A 976 -12.59 26.65 -33.49
C GLY A 976 -11.65 27.41 -32.53
N TRP A 977 -10.33 27.30 -32.70
CA TRP A 977 -9.30 28.00 -31.91
C TRP A 977 -9.65 29.46 -31.57
N PHE A 978 -10.13 30.20 -32.57
CA PHE A 978 -10.41 31.63 -32.46
C PHE A 978 -11.85 31.94 -31.98
N SER A 979 -12.67 30.92 -31.75
CA SER A 979 -14.08 31.08 -31.37
C SER A 979 -14.28 31.15 -29.85
N ALA A 980 -13.56 30.35 -29.07
CA ALA A 980 -13.56 30.38 -27.60
C ALA A 980 -12.25 29.79 -27.05
N ALA A 981 -11.88 30.20 -25.82
CA ALA A 981 -10.68 29.67 -25.15
C ALA A 981 -10.75 28.15 -24.91
N ALA A 982 -11.95 27.59 -24.74
CA ALA A 982 -12.15 26.15 -24.58
C ALA A 982 -11.91 25.33 -25.86
N HIS A 983 -11.56 25.97 -26.99
CA HIS A 983 -11.20 25.28 -28.24
C HIS A 983 -9.71 25.42 -28.56
N GLN A 984 -8.90 25.82 -27.58
CA GLN A 984 -7.46 26.04 -27.74
C GLN A 984 -6.69 24.87 -27.12
N VAL A 985 -5.46 24.69 -27.59
CA VAL A 985 -4.47 23.80 -26.99
C VAL A 985 -3.40 24.66 -26.33
N GLU A 986 -3.18 24.55 -25.03
CA GLU A 986 -2.41 25.52 -24.25
C GLU A 986 -0.90 25.48 -24.52
N SER A 987 -0.39 24.32 -24.94
CA SER A 987 1.04 24.06 -25.09
C SER A 987 1.40 23.29 -26.37
N LEU A 988 2.37 23.81 -27.13
CA LEU A 988 3.01 23.09 -28.24
C LEU A 988 4.43 22.66 -27.84
N VAL A 989 4.72 21.36 -27.92
CA VAL A 989 5.98 20.77 -27.45
C VAL A 989 6.75 20.16 -28.62
N PHE A 990 8.03 20.49 -28.75
CA PHE A 990 8.92 19.95 -29.78
C PHE A 990 9.99 19.03 -29.17
N GLN A 991 10.53 18.13 -29.98
CA GLN A 991 11.51 17.11 -29.56
C GLN A 991 12.77 17.67 -28.88
N ASP A 992 13.21 18.88 -29.22
CA ASP A 992 14.39 19.52 -28.62
C ASP A 992 14.16 20.09 -27.21
N GLY A 993 12.96 19.90 -26.65
CA GLY A 993 12.55 20.44 -25.37
C GLY A 993 11.97 21.86 -25.46
N THR A 994 11.84 22.43 -26.66
CA THR A 994 11.15 23.70 -26.86
C THR A 994 9.66 23.55 -26.57
N VAL A 995 9.13 24.41 -25.70
CA VAL A 995 7.71 24.48 -25.36
C VAL A 995 7.20 25.88 -25.67
N LEU A 996 6.12 26.00 -26.44
CA LEU A 996 5.40 27.26 -26.65
C LEU A 996 4.15 27.25 -25.77
N SER A 997 4.04 28.15 -24.78
CA SER A 997 2.95 28.12 -23.80
C SER A 997 2.52 29.50 -23.28
N GLY A 998 1.22 29.71 -23.02
CA GLY A 998 0.68 30.95 -22.43
C GLY A 998 -0.25 31.75 -23.36
N GLU A 999 -1.32 31.12 -23.89
CA GLU A 999 -2.11 31.53 -25.09
C GLU A 999 -1.33 31.24 -26.39
N VAL A 1000 -0.71 30.05 -26.42
CA VAL A 1000 0.49 29.64 -27.21
C VAL A 1000 1.47 30.80 -27.50
N GLU A 1001 1.54 31.69 -26.53
CA GLU A 1001 2.32 32.93 -26.47
C GLU A 1001 1.77 34.07 -27.34
N ARG A 1002 0.50 34.43 -27.08
CA ARG A 1002 -0.29 35.40 -27.85
C ARG A 1002 -0.37 34.98 -29.32
N LEU A 1003 -0.45 33.68 -29.58
CA LEU A 1003 0.11 32.96 -30.73
C LEU A 1003 -0.43 33.40 -32.09
N ILE A 1004 0.40 33.92 -32.97
CA ILE A 1004 1.77 34.39 -32.81
C ILE A 1004 1.62 35.90 -32.81
N ALA A 1005 1.88 36.60 -31.70
CA ALA A 1005 1.51 38.01 -31.40
C ALA A 1005 1.17 38.86 -32.64
N ALA A 1006 -0.08 38.75 -33.12
CA ALA A 1006 -0.52 39.11 -34.48
C ALA A 1006 0.31 38.41 -35.56
N MET A 1007 -0.28 37.61 -36.45
CA MET A 1007 0.44 36.79 -37.47
C MET A 1007 1.52 37.54 -38.30
N ALA A 1008 1.52 38.88 -38.27
CA ALA A 1008 2.64 39.82 -38.10
C ALA A 1008 2.00 41.24 -38.19
N LEU A 1009 2.63 42.35 -37.78
CA LEU A 1009 2.17 43.72 -38.12
C LEU A 1009 2.23 43.98 -39.65
N SER A 1010 1.21 43.57 -40.41
CA SER A 1010 1.12 43.51 -41.89
C SER A 1010 1.32 44.85 -42.65
N PRO A 1011 1.88 44.86 -43.89
CA PRO A 1011 1.46 45.80 -44.93
C PRO A 1011 0.73 45.05 -46.06
N ALA A 1012 -0.56 45.33 -46.23
CA ALA A 1012 -1.24 45.04 -47.48
C ALA A 1012 -2.30 46.11 -47.80
N VAL A 1013 -1.85 47.15 -48.50
CA VAL A 1013 -2.64 47.99 -49.41
C VAL A 1013 -1.76 48.04 -50.67
N THR A 1014 -2.12 47.59 -51.87
CA THR A 1014 -3.40 47.28 -52.50
C THR A 1014 -3.14 46.30 -53.67
N THR A 1015 -4.15 45.47 -53.96
CA THR A 1015 -4.50 44.83 -55.24
C THR A 1015 -3.73 45.20 -56.51
N THR A 1016 -3.41 44.18 -57.34
CA THR A 1016 -4.11 43.99 -58.63
C THR A 1016 -4.01 42.54 -59.14
N GLN A 1017 -5.16 42.08 -59.64
CA GLN A 1017 -5.45 40.85 -60.41
C GLN A 1017 -4.40 40.46 -61.47
N ALA A 1018 -4.15 39.15 -61.64
CA ALA A 1018 -4.33 38.45 -62.92
C ALA A 1018 -4.09 36.92 -62.82
N SER A 1019 -5.15 36.17 -63.12
CA SER A 1019 -5.28 34.85 -63.78
C SER A 1019 -4.07 33.90 -64.01
N VAL A 1020 -4.25 32.65 -63.56
CA VAL A 1020 -4.09 31.34 -64.25
C VAL A 1020 -2.97 31.21 -65.32
N ARG A 1021 -1.97 30.34 -65.07
CA ARG A 1021 -1.61 29.14 -65.88
C ARG A 1021 -0.34 28.44 -65.38
N ASP A 1022 -0.32 27.13 -65.59
CA ASP A 1022 0.72 26.11 -65.39
C ASP A 1022 2.19 26.52 -65.65
N ILE A 1023 3.14 25.88 -64.95
CA ILE A 1023 4.16 24.93 -65.47
C ILE A 1023 5.32 24.76 -64.46
N LYS A 1024 5.46 23.53 -63.96
CA LYS A 1024 6.68 22.70 -63.72
C LYS A 1024 8.09 23.32 -63.59
N GLU A 1025 8.84 22.67 -62.67
CA GLU A 1025 10.30 22.43 -62.60
C GLU A 1025 11.20 23.32 -61.71
N SER A 1026 11.69 22.71 -60.62
CA SER A 1026 12.99 22.97 -59.95
C SER A 1026 14.16 22.52 -60.86
N PRO A 1027 15.47 22.65 -60.50
CA PRO A 1027 16.16 23.43 -59.45
C PRO A 1027 17.43 24.17 -59.96
N ARG A 1028 18.05 25.05 -59.15
CA ARG A 1028 19.51 25.08 -58.83
C ARG A 1028 20.00 26.42 -58.24
N LEU A 1029 20.60 26.31 -57.06
CA LEU A 1029 21.91 26.83 -56.62
C LEU A 1029 22.43 28.12 -57.30
N VAL A 1030 22.77 29.15 -56.51
CA VAL A 1030 24.16 29.56 -56.23
C VAL A 1030 24.18 30.49 -55.01
N ALA A 1031 25.03 30.15 -54.04
CA ALA A 1031 25.43 30.98 -52.91
C ALA A 1031 26.48 32.05 -53.29
N SER A 1032 26.39 33.24 -52.70
CA SER A 1032 27.52 34.09 -52.28
C SER A 1032 26.99 35.31 -51.51
N SER A 1033 27.54 35.87 -50.42
CA SER A 1033 28.43 35.48 -49.32
C SER A 1033 28.78 36.80 -48.56
N ILE A 1034 29.04 36.73 -47.24
CA ILE A 1034 29.89 37.63 -46.41
C ILE A 1034 29.18 38.91 -45.89
N VAL A 1035 29.09 39.21 -44.57
CA VAL A 1035 29.94 38.93 -43.39
C VAL A 1035 29.18 38.24 -42.27
#